data_AF-Q05QZ0-F1
#
_entry.id   AF-Q05QZ0-F1
#
_cell.length_a   1.000
_cell.length_b   1.000
_cell.length_c   1.000
_cell.angle_alpha   90.00
_cell.angle_beta   90.00
_cell.angle_gamma   90.00
#
_symmetry.space_group_name_H-M   'P 1'
#
loop_
_entity.id
_entity.type
_entity.pdbx_description
1 polymer ?
#
loop_
_entity_poly.entity_id
_entity_poly.type
_entity_poly.pdbx_seq_one_letter_code
_entity_poly.pdbx_strand_id
1 'polypeptide(L)'
;MRATWQSFWTDDSPIEELFSTLSPSTFQRQFLQGLTPVDAPAIGLEVSKRGLRRRPHLAAWVLNGRVQRWTNVLQPLLRADGRFASGLQICDLLPFLQAQDLFRPEAWLELTQPPRRQAGQSFLLFRQTLQALPPAKLRQQLEALHGQLTPSLQQRLPLPDAGWWSALDALPLAGVEQLGLDLDPQGSGWRFLFAVSDQEALLEAITFPVALRAGLEVFPLALALDSRHSIQERYALEVFPRYRHMHTIVGYPGEVPADASQWPVWPVHEALLPARRLQQLMQASVHVPSVSYGSNHLALRGGLSHQKVVVEAGIPVDHKAYLGVMVTGSKAASERRSPFECAIACLAGASDGWCGFALSPGASDQWVPLACLTLLAPWRDDARLRVAYAKQVDQLESLLGEPRPVGYSHQTPPDLDSSIWLRRCLLALQRPSTEALDQFLAEGWVDGHGIRTYSDSQAIADFIHRPAEELSGWCSLHDCVLANWAADPALPQAAQALQQLRDRLQRQKFGAYWWPLDALVLSLMPRGSLPRGVIEACLNQSLSPAVAAVMPEAERERVLRFSRALMLLRHGKAEEQQEGHAVLEALIDSPEAFRNILMMQLPEPECTDPTTQTAWRWNGPMEGCLAPDPLGYLAAALVVSVQERSR
;
A
#
# COMPACT_ATOMS: atom_id res chain seq x y z
N MET A 1 -0.06 -11.73 -20.04
CA MET A 1 -1.38 -12.11 -19.46
C MET A 1 -1.31 -11.93 -17.95
N ARG A 2 -2.28 -11.25 -17.32
CA ARG A 2 -2.34 -11.16 -15.85
C ARG A 2 -2.65 -12.54 -15.28
N ALA A 3 -1.90 -12.99 -14.27
CA ALA A 3 -2.29 -14.20 -13.56
C ALA A 3 -3.65 -13.94 -12.90
N THR A 4 -4.61 -14.80 -13.21
CA THR A 4 -5.93 -14.83 -12.58
C THR A 4 -6.01 -16.08 -11.73
N TRP A 5 -6.91 -16.12 -10.75
CA TRP A 5 -7.17 -17.38 -10.09
C TRP A 5 -7.56 -18.47 -11.11
N GLN A 6 -8.27 -18.13 -12.19
CA GLN A 6 -8.60 -19.06 -13.27
C GLN A 6 -7.38 -19.65 -13.99
N SER A 7 -6.31 -18.88 -14.25
CA SER A 7 -5.08 -19.44 -14.86
C SER A 7 -4.34 -20.41 -13.94
N PHE A 8 -4.65 -20.42 -12.65
CA PHE A 8 -4.15 -21.41 -11.70
C PHE A 8 -5.07 -22.63 -11.54
N TRP A 9 -6.35 -22.52 -11.92
CA TRP A 9 -7.31 -23.61 -12.01
C TRP A 9 -7.41 -24.08 -13.47
N THR A 10 -6.39 -24.74 -14.01
CA THR A 10 -6.46 -25.34 -15.36
C THR A 10 -7.03 -26.75 -15.30
N ASP A 11 -7.78 -27.15 -16.33
CA ASP A 11 -8.50 -28.44 -16.47
C ASP A 11 -7.60 -29.70 -16.48
N ASP A 12 -6.28 -29.56 -16.25
CA ASP A 12 -5.27 -30.62 -16.27
C ASP A 12 -4.55 -30.83 -14.91
N SER A 13 -5.01 -30.19 -13.83
CA SER A 13 -4.32 -30.24 -12.54
C SER A 13 -4.79 -31.44 -11.67
N PRO A 14 -3.89 -32.13 -10.93
CA PRO A 14 -4.26 -33.07 -9.85
C PRO A 14 -5.21 -32.45 -8.80
N ILE A 15 -5.28 -31.11 -8.76
CA ILE A 15 -6.23 -30.32 -7.98
C ILE A 15 -7.67 -30.57 -8.46
N GLU A 16 -7.96 -30.66 -9.76
CA GLU A 16 -9.32 -30.99 -10.19
C GLU A 16 -9.71 -32.42 -9.81
N GLU A 17 -8.79 -33.37 -9.72
CA GLU A 17 -9.10 -34.73 -9.26
C GLU A 17 -9.36 -34.76 -7.73
N LEU A 18 -8.52 -34.07 -6.96
CA LEU A 18 -8.64 -33.94 -5.49
C LEU A 18 -9.84 -33.09 -5.06
N PHE A 19 -10.16 -32.05 -5.84
CA PHE A 19 -11.28 -31.13 -5.64
C PHE A 19 -12.45 -31.42 -6.58
N SER A 20 -12.48 -32.51 -7.36
CA SER A 20 -13.63 -32.87 -8.22
C SER A 20 -14.93 -33.00 -7.41
N THR A 21 -14.79 -33.52 -6.18
CA THR A 21 -15.85 -33.62 -5.18
C THR A 21 -16.12 -32.31 -4.42
N LEU A 22 -15.28 -31.30 -4.63
CA LEU A 22 -15.25 -29.98 -3.98
C LEU A 22 -15.27 -28.82 -5.01
N SER A 23 -15.60 -29.09 -6.28
CA SER A 23 -15.35 -28.13 -7.37
C SER A 23 -16.10 -26.82 -7.13
N PRO A 24 -15.39 -25.67 -7.21
CA PRO A 24 -16.04 -24.38 -7.06
C PRO A 24 -17.11 -24.22 -8.13
N SER A 25 -18.31 -23.83 -7.70
CA SER A 25 -19.43 -23.50 -8.58
C SER A 25 -19.05 -22.41 -9.59
N THR A 26 -19.80 -22.31 -10.68
CA THR A 26 -19.67 -21.20 -11.65
C THR A 26 -19.66 -19.84 -10.97
N PHE A 27 -20.48 -19.65 -9.93
CA PHE A 27 -20.53 -18.41 -9.15
C PHE A 27 -19.24 -18.17 -8.34
N GLN A 28 -18.71 -19.21 -7.68
CA GLN A 28 -17.43 -19.10 -6.99
C GLN A 28 -16.30 -18.80 -7.97
N ARG A 29 -16.30 -19.42 -9.15
CA ARG A 29 -15.36 -19.09 -10.23
C ARG A 29 -15.51 -17.62 -10.68
N GLN A 30 -16.72 -17.10 -10.82
CA GLN A 30 -16.99 -15.69 -11.17
C GLN A 30 -16.54 -14.71 -10.07
N PHE A 31 -16.78 -15.03 -8.80
CA PHE A 31 -16.26 -14.24 -7.69
C PHE A 31 -14.72 -14.19 -7.71
N LEU A 32 -14.08 -15.33 -7.96
CA LEU A 32 -12.62 -15.42 -8.10
C LEU A 32 -12.07 -14.70 -9.35
N GLN A 33 -12.87 -14.52 -10.42
CA GLN A 33 -12.47 -13.72 -11.59
C GLN A 33 -12.30 -12.23 -11.26
N GLY A 34 -12.98 -11.72 -10.22
CA GLY A 34 -12.82 -10.36 -9.73
C GLY A 34 -11.56 -10.15 -8.86
N LEU A 35 -10.88 -11.23 -8.47
CA LEU A 35 -9.73 -11.22 -7.58
C LEU A 35 -8.46 -11.63 -8.34
N THR A 36 -7.36 -10.92 -8.13
CA THR A 36 -6.05 -11.41 -8.57
C THR A 36 -5.37 -12.18 -7.43
N PRO A 37 -4.50 -13.15 -7.75
CA PRO A 37 -3.63 -13.86 -6.80
C PRO A 37 -2.78 -12.95 -5.90
N VAL A 38 -2.56 -11.68 -6.27
CA VAL A 38 -1.87 -10.70 -5.42
C VAL A 38 -2.83 -9.99 -4.48
N ASP A 39 -4.05 -9.72 -4.94
CA ASP A 39 -5.04 -8.98 -4.13
C ASP A 39 -5.79 -9.88 -3.16
N ALA A 40 -5.91 -11.14 -3.53
CA ALA A 40 -6.33 -12.18 -2.63
C ALA A 40 -5.32 -13.32 -2.68
N PRO A 41 -4.30 -13.30 -1.82
CA PRO A 41 -3.23 -14.31 -1.85
C PRO A 41 -3.62 -15.62 -1.19
N ALA A 42 -4.78 -15.71 -0.54
CA ALA A 42 -5.28 -16.95 0.02
C ALA A 42 -6.78 -17.14 -0.23
N ILE A 43 -7.14 -18.39 -0.47
CA ILE A 43 -8.51 -18.87 -0.61
C ILE A 43 -8.72 -20.06 0.32
N GLY A 44 -9.79 -20.01 1.10
CA GLY A 44 -10.26 -21.09 1.94
C GLY A 44 -11.44 -21.82 1.33
N LEU A 45 -11.47 -23.15 1.46
CA LEU A 45 -12.62 -24.00 1.18
C LEU A 45 -13.08 -24.70 2.46
N GLU A 46 -14.34 -24.56 2.82
CA GLU A 46 -14.93 -25.27 3.97
C GLU A 46 -15.63 -26.56 3.53
N VAL A 47 -15.34 -27.66 4.25
CA VAL A 47 -16.03 -28.95 4.13
C VAL A 47 -16.71 -29.29 5.44
N SER A 48 -18.05 -29.38 5.45
CA SER A 48 -18.87 -29.67 6.64
C SER A 48 -19.50 -31.06 6.60
N LYS A 49 -19.78 -31.66 7.76
CA LYS A 49 -20.60 -32.88 7.86
C LYS A 49 -22.03 -32.64 7.41
N ARG A 50 -22.68 -31.58 7.88
CA ARG A 50 -24.00 -31.14 7.39
C ARG A 50 -23.97 -30.80 5.89
N GLY A 51 -22.79 -30.39 5.41
CA GLY A 51 -22.48 -30.09 4.01
C GLY A 51 -22.09 -31.26 3.11
N LEU A 52 -22.07 -32.53 3.58
CA LEU A 52 -21.69 -33.69 2.76
C LEU A 52 -22.53 -33.88 1.47
N ARG A 53 -23.63 -33.11 1.31
CA ARG A 53 -24.50 -33.03 0.11
C ARG A 53 -24.54 -31.65 -0.58
N ARG A 54 -23.84 -30.62 -0.11
CA ARG A 54 -23.86 -29.24 -0.65
C ARG A 54 -22.42 -28.74 -0.92
N ARG A 55 -22.23 -27.92 -1.96
CA ARG A 55 -20.92 -27.43 -2.45
C ARG A 55 -20.14 -26.68 -1.34
N PRO A 56 -18.79 -26.72 -1.33
CA PRO A 56 -17.97 -26.08 -0.30
C PRO A 56 -18.16 -24.56 -0.25
N HIS A 57 -17.96 -23.96 0.91
CA HIS A 57 -17.98 -22.51 1.12
C HIS A 57 -16.62 -21.92 0.73
N LEU A 58 -16.61 -20.67 0.27
CA LEU A 58 -15.39 -19.99 -0.18
C LEU A 58 -15.10 -18.80 0.73
N ALA A 59 -13.87 -18.73 1.22
CA ALA A 59 -13.31 -17.56 1.88
C ALA A 59 -12.16 -17.00 1.04
N ALA A 60 -12.05 -15.68 0.92
CA ALA A 60 -10.93 -15.01 0.28
C ALA A 60 -10.27 -14.04 1.26
N TRP A 61 -8.97 -14.14 1.41
CA TRP A 61 -8.17 -13.16 2.13
C TRP A 61 -7.88 -12.01 1.19
N VAL A 62 -8.34 -10.80 1.46
CA VAL A 62 -8.24 -9.64 0.58
C VAL A 62 -7.30 -8.60 1.20
N LEU A 63 -6.27 -8.21 0.44
CA LEU A 63 -5.31 -7.17 0.83
C LEU A 63 -5.80 -5.79 0.33
N ASN A 64 -6.65 -5.09 1.08
CA ASN A 64 -6.96 -3.69 0.72
C ASN A 64 -7.69 -2.83 1.77
N GLY A 65 -7.21 -1.60 1.96
CA GLY A 65 -7.93 -0.52 2.65
C GLY A 65 -8.69 0.46 1.74
N ARG A 66 -8.65 0.30 0.41
CA ARG A 66 -9.23 1.25 -0.57
C ARG A 66 -10.68 0.90 -0.92
N VAL A 67 -11.56 1.89 -0.76
CA VAL A 67 -13.00 1.80 -1.03
C VAL A 67 -13.34 1.31 -2.44
N GLN A 68 -12.70 1.86 -3.48
CA GLN A 68 -13.01 1.50 -4.87
C GLN A 68 -12.71 0.03 -5.18
N ARG A 69 -11.75 -0.57 -4.45
CA ARG A 69 -11.44 -2.00 -4.58
C ARG A 69 -12.55 -2.85 -3.97
N TRP A 70 -13.01 -2.48 -2.78
CA TRP A 70 -14.13 -3.14 -2.12
C TRP A 70 -15.39 -3.09 -2.96
N THR A 71 -15.62 -1.99 -3.69
CA THR A 71 -16.70 -1.93 -4.68
C THR A 71 -16.59 -3.04 -5.71
N ASN A 72 -15.43 -3.24 -6.34
CA ASN A 72 -15.25 -4.28 -7.34
C ASN A 72 -15.37 -5.71 -6.77
N VAL A 73 -14.83 -5.94 -5.57
CA VAL A 73 -14.87 -7.26 -4.90
C VAL A 73 -16.30 -7.64 -4.49
N LEU A 74 -17.07 -6.67 -3.99
CA LEU A 74 -18.42 -6.89 -3.49
C LEU A 74 -19.48 -6.74 -4.59
N GLN A 75 -19.15 -6.16 -5.74
CA GLN A 75 -20.05 -5.98 -6.88
C GLN A 75 -20.82 -7.25 -7.27
N PRO A 76 -20.20 -8.46 -7.33
CA PRO A 76 -20.91 -9.68 -7.68
C PRO A 76 -21.96 -10.11 -6.64
N LEU A 77 -21.88 -9.58 -5.41
CA LEU A 77 -22.81 -9.87 -4.31
C LEU A 77 -24.01 -8.92 -4.30
N LEU A 78 -23.96 -7.83 -5.07
CA LEU A 78 -25.05 -6.85 -5.17
C LEU A 78 -26.19 -7.37 -6.03
N ARG A 79 -27.40 -6.92 -5.70
CA ARG A 79 -28.58 -7.01 -6.54
C ARG A 79 -28.53 -5.98 -7.65
N ALA A 80 -29.43 -6.14 -8.62
CA ALA A 80 -29.53 -5.24 -9.78
C ALA A 80 -29.79 -3.78 -9.39
N ASP A 81 -30.35 -3.54 -8.19
CA ASP A 81 -30.58 -2.22 -7.61
C ASP A 81 -29.34 -1.62 -6.91
N GLY A 82 -28.20 -2.31 -6.95
CA GLY A 82 -26.94 -1.89 -6.33
C GLY A 82 -26.85 -2.12 -4.81
N ARG A 83 -27.77 -2.89 -4.22
CA ARG A 83 -27.79 -3.20 -2.77
C ARG A 83 -27.54 -4.68 -2.49
N PHE A 84 -27.06 -5.01 -1.29
CA PHE A 84 -27.03 -6.39 -0.79
C PHE A 84 -28.46 -6.91 -0.52
N ALA A 85 -28.67 -8.22 -0.32
CA ALA A 85 -29.98 -8.73 0.10
C ALA A 85 -30.44 -8.17 1.45
N SER A 86 -29.48 -7.84 2.32
CA SER A 86 -29.73 -7.11 3.55
C SER A 86 -30.21 -5.67 3.31
N GLY A 87 -30.31 -5.19 2.07
CA GLY A 87 -30.69 -3.81 1.74
C GLY A 87 -29.59 -2.79 2.05
N LEU A 88 -28.45 -3.22 2.58
CA LEU A 88 -27.26 -2.41 2.79
C LEU A 88 -26.56 -2.09 1.47
N GLN A 89 -25.77 -1.02 1.47
CA GLN A 89 -24.88 -0.63 0.40
C GLN A 89 -23.42 -0.86 0.80
N ILE A 90 -22.50 -0.87 -0.17
CA ILE A 90 -21.06 -0.99 0.12
C ILE A 90 -20.58 0.13 1.05
N CYS A 91 -21.14 1.35 0.90
CA CYS A 91 -20.79 2.49 1.73
C CYS A 91 -21.09 2.26 3.22
N ASP A 92 -22.10 1.45 3.56
CA ASP A 92 -22.41 1.11 4.95
C ASP A 92 -21.29 0.32 5.63
N LEU A 93 -20.48 -0.40 4.86
CA LEU A 93 -19.38 -1.24 5.37
C LEU A 93 -18.06 -0.46 5.52
N LEU A 94 -17.98 0.75 4.97
CA LEU A 94 -16.72 1.51 4.91
C LEU A 94 -16.14 1.85 6.28
N PRO A 95 -16.92 2.28 7.30
CA PRO A 95 -16.37 2.55 8.62
C PRO A 95 -15.64 1.31 9.19
N PHE A 96 -16.23 0.13 9.02
CA PHE A 96 -15.61 -1.13 9.45
C PHE A 96 -14.36 -1.49 8.62
N LEU A 97 -14.38 -1.26 7.31
CA LEU A 97 -13.25 -1.52 6.41
C LEU A 97 -12.10 -0.52 6.55
N GLN A 98 -12.38 0.70 7.05
CA GLN A 98 -11.42 1.80 7.15
C GLN A 98 -10.87 2.03 8.56
N ALA A 99 -11.38 1.34 9.59
CA ALA A 99 -10.84 1.36 10.95
C ALA A 99 -9.45 0.71 11.02
N GLN A 100 -8.41 1.44 10.59
CA GLN A 100 -7.01 0.98 10.54
C GLN A 100 -6.29 1.13 11.88
N ASP A 101 -6.85 1.92 12.78
CA ASP A 101 -6.44 2.08 14.16
C ASP A 101 -6.73 0.83 15.02
N LEU A 102 -7.75 0.05 14.65
CA LEU A 102 -8.15 -1.16 15.34
C LEU A 102 -7.70 -2.45 14.64
N PHE A 103 -7.69 -2.44 13.31
CA PHE A 103 -7.49 -3.63 12.50
C PHE A 103 -6.32 -3.51 11.54
N ARG A 104 -5.71 -4.66 11.24
CA ARG A 104 -4.76 -4.80 10.14
C ARG A 104 -5.46 -4.54 8.79
N PRO A 105 -4.74 -4.10 7.74
CA PRO A 105 -5.33 -3.73 6.45
C PRO A 105 -5.97 -4.89 5.69
N GLU A 106 -5.69 -6.13 6.08
CA GLU A 106 -6.23 -7.32 5.45
C GLU A 106 -7.60 -7.70 6.03
N ALA A 107 -8.45 -8.27 5.18
CA ALA A 107 -9.78 -8.73 5.58
C ALA A 107 -10.08 -10.09 4.94
N TRP A 108 -10.83 -10.93 5.64
CA TRP A 108 -11.36 -12.17 5.11
C TRP A 108 -12.82 -11.97 4.72
N LEU A 109 -13.17 -12.34 3.49
CA LEU A 109 -14.54 -12.34 2.99
C LEU A 109 -14.97 -13.79 2.77
N GLU A 110 -15.97 -14.26 3.51
CA GLU A 110 -16.47 -15.64 3.48
C GLU A 110 -17.93 -15.71 3.01
N LEU A 111 -18.25 -16.63 2.11
CA LEU A 111 -19.62 -16.88 1.67
C LEU A 111 -20.28 -17.95 2.57
N THR A 112 -21.32 -17.59 3.33
CA THR A 112 -21.89 -18.46 4.39
C THR A 112 -22.99 -19.40 3.94
N GLN A 113 -23.38 -19.36 2.68
CA GLN A 113 -24.43 -20.23 2.14
C GLN A 113 -24.00 -20.88 0.83
N PRO A 114 -24.38 -22.15 0.57
CA PRO A 114 -24.10 -22.81 -0.70
C PRO A 114 -24.82 -22.08 -1.84
N PRO A 115 -24.13 -21.78 -2.96
CA PRO A 115 -24.64 -20.89 -4.00
C PRO A 115 -25.86 -21.50 -4.70
N ARG A 116 -27.06 -21.01 -4.38
CA ARG A 116 -28.30 -21.30 -5.10
C ARG A 116 -28.97 -19.98 -5.49
N ARG A 117 -28.60 -19.50 -6.69
CA ARG A 117 -29.24 -18.46 -7.52
C ARG A 117 -29.25 -17.00 -6.97
N GLN A 118 -28.35 -16.20 -7.57
CA GLN A 118 -28.33 -14.74 -7.79
C GLN A 118 -28.29 -13.78 -6.58
N ALA A 119 -27.51 -12.69 -6.73
CA ALA A 119 -27.67 -11.35 -6.13
C ALA A 119 -28.21 -11.28 -4.68
N GLY A 120 -27.34 -10.93 -3.72
CA GLY A 120 -27.71 -10.80 -2.31
C GLY A 120 -27.42 -12.03 -1.44
N GLN A 121 -26.29 -12.69 -1.68
CA GLN A 121 -25.83 -13.79 -0.83
C GLN A 121 -25.31 -13.27 0.52
N SER A 122 -25.62 -13.98 1.61
CA SER A 122 -25.02 -13.73 2.93
C SER A 122 -23.50 -13.94 2.87
N PHE A 123 -22.76 -13.04 3.51
CA PHE A 123 -21.32 -13.16 3.66
C PHE A 123 -20.88 -12.73 5.07
N LEU A 124 -19.74 -13.27 5.49
CA LEU A 124 -19.00 -12.78 6.65
C LEU A 124 -17.85 -11.93 6.17
N LEU A 125 -17.60 -10.84 6.87
CA LEU A 125 -16.42 -10.01 6.70
C LEU A 125 -15.66 -9.99 8.01
N PHE A 126 -14.48 -10.60 8.05
CA PHE A 126 -13.60 -10.60 9.23
C PHE A 126 -12.39 -9.72 9.03
N ARG A 127 -11.91 -9.11 10.10
CA ARG A 127 -10.65 -8.39 10.15
C ARG A 127 -9.85 -8.82 11.37
N GLN A 128 -8.54 -8.90 11.19
CA GLN A 128 -7.62 -9.19 12.29
C GLN A 128 -7.35 -7.91 13.06
N THR A 129 -7.38 -7.96 14.39
CA THR A 129 -6.99 -6.84 15.24
C THR A 129 -5.48 -6.60 15.14
N LEU A 130 -5.04 -5.36 15.40
CA LEU A 130 -3.59 -5.05 15.43
C LEU A 130 -2.86 -5.86 16.51
N GLN A 131 -3.55 -6.10 17.63
CA GLN A 131 -3.14 -6.93 18.76
C GLN A 131 -4.37 -7.63 19.36
N ALA A 132 -4.17 -8.77 20.03
CA ALA A 132 -5.26 -9.44 20.74
C ALA A 132 -5.89 -8.50 21.78
N LEU A 133 -7.21 -8.35 21.76
CA LEU A 133 -7.92 -7.44 22.67
C LEU A 133 -8.56 -8.24 23.83
N PRO A 134 -8.14 -8.02 25.08
CA PRO A 134 -8.79 -8.62 26.23
C PRO A 134 -10.27 -8.20 26.32
N PRO A 135 -11.16 -9.02 26.92
CA PRO A 135 -12.61 -8.76 26.97
C PRO A 135 -13.02 -7.34 27.37
N ALA A 136 -12.40 -6.78 28.41
CA ALA A 136 -12.68 -5.42 28.88
C ALA A 136 -12.36 -4.34 27.82
N LYS A 137 -11.22 -4.48 27.11
CA LYS A 137 -10.84 -3.57 26.03
C LYS A 137 -11.69 -3.80 24.78
N LEU A 138 -12.02 -5.05 24.48
CA LEU A 138 -12.89 -5.41 23.36
C LEU A 138 -14.23 -4.69 23.46
N ARG A 139 -14.87 -4.72 24.64
CA ARG A 139 -16.16 -4.05 24.83
C ARG A 139 -16.10 -2.56 24.49
N GLN A 140 -15.12 -1.84 25.05
CA GLN A 140 -14.93 -0.41 24.79
C GLN A 140 -14.68 -0.12 23.30
N GLN A 141 -13.80 -0.90 22.66
CA GLN A 141 -13.45 -0.72 21.25
C GLN A 141 -14.61 -1.06 20.32
N LEU A 142 -15.40 -2.08 20.67
CA LEU A 142 -16.59 -2.47 19.91
C LEU A 142 -17.69 -1.40 20.01
N GLU A 143 -17.91 -0.83 21.20
CA GLU A 143 -18.84 0.28 21.40
C GLU A 143 -18.42 1.53 20.60
N ALA A 144 -17.13 1.88 20.63
CA ALA A 144 -16.60 2.99 19.85
C ALA A 144 -16.73 2.77 18.34
N LEU A 145 -16.40 1.57 17.86
CA LEU A 145 -16.55 1.18 16.46
C LEU A 145 -18.01 1.19 16.04
N HIS A 146 -18.90 0.64 16.85
CA HIS A 146 -20.35 0.62 16.60
C HIS A 146 -20.89 2.04 16.44
N GLY A 147 -20.46 2.97 17.29
CA GLY A 147 -20.82 4.40 17.19
C GLY A 147 -20.41 5.09 15.89
N GLN A 148 -19.40 4.56 15.18
CA GLN A 148 -18.94 5.07 13.88
C GLN A 148 -19.67 4.43 12.69
N LEU A 149 -20.40 3.34 12.88
CA LEU A 149 -21.14 2.66 11.82
C LEU A 149 -22.33 3.52 11.34
N THR A 150 -22.79 3.29 10.11
CA THR A 150 -24.01 3.95 9.62
C THR A 150 -25.22 3.49 10.43
N PRO A 151 -26.27 4.34 10.58
CA PRO A 151 -27.46 3.96 11.34
C PRO A 151 -28.11 2.65 10.86
N SER A 152 -28.11 2.42 9.55
CA SER A 152 -28.60 1.19 8.92
C SER A 152 -27.84 -0.05 9.38
N LEU A 153 -26.51 0.07 9.52
CA LEU A 153 -25.66 -1.04 9.95
C LEU A 153 -25.71 -1.23 11.47
N GLN A 154 -25.78 -0.15 12.26
CA GLN A 154 -25.95 -0.21 13.72
C GLN A 154 -27.21 -0.96 14.12
N GLN A 155 -28.33 -0.70 13.46
CA GLN A 155 -29.61 -1.38 13.72
C GLN A 155 -29.55 -2.87 13.40
N ARG A 156 -28.76 -3.27 12.40
CA ARG A 156 -28.59 -4.67 12.02
C ARG A 156 -27.61 -5.41 12.89
N LEU A 157 -26.62 -4.72 13.46
CA LEU A 157 -25.56 -5.30 14.28
C LEU A 157 -25.67 -4.80 15.72
N PRO A 158 -26.69 -5.25 16.48
CA PRO A 158 -26.80 -4.87 17.88
C PRO A 158 -25.54 -5.30 18.65
N LEU A 159 -25.15 -4.47 19.62
CA LEU A 159 -24.07 -4.82 20.54
C LEU A 159 -24.49 -6.05 21.38
N PRO A 160 -23.52 -6.92 21.76
CA PRO A 160 -23.81 -8.03 22.66
C PRO A 160 -24.40 -7.53 23.99
N ASP A 161 -25.36 -8.29 24.53
CA ASP A 161 -26.01 -7.96 25.79
C ASP A 161 -25.12 -8.22 27.02
N ALA A 162 -25.60 -7.79 28.20
CA ALA A 162 -24.85 -7.93 29.44
C ALA A 162 -24.60 -9.41 29.84
N GLY A 163 -25.51 -10.31 29.49
CA GLY A 163 -25.35 -11.75 29.77
C GLY A 163 -24.23 -12.35 28.92
N TRP A 164 -24.13 -11.94 27.66
CA TRP A 164 -23.06 -12.34 26.76
C TRP A 164 -21.68 -11.91 27.27
N TRP A 165 -21.54 -10.65 27.71
CA TRP A 165 -20.29 -10.16 28.29
C TRP A 165 -19.92 -10.88 29.58
N SER A 166 -20.89 -11.08 30.48
CA SER A 166 -20.63 -11.80 31.73
C SER A 166 -20.21 -13.25 31.50
N ALA A 167 -20.74 -13.91 30.47
CA ALA A 167 -20.34 -15.26 30.10
C ALA A 167 -18.92 -15.27 29.50
N LEU A 168 -18.56 -14.25 28.71
CA LEU A 168 -17.21 -14.12 28.13
C LEU A 168 -16.13 -13.92 29.21
N ASP A 169 -16.41 -13.09 30.21
CA ASP A 169 -15.47 -12.78 31.30
C ASP A 169 -15.10 -14.01 32.15
N ALA A 170 -15.94 -15.05 32.13
CA ALA A 170 -15.70 -16.31 32.85
C ALA A 170 -14.75 -17.27 32.11
N LEU A 171 -14.34 -16.96 30.88
CA LEU A 171 -13.55 -17.85 30.03
C LEU A 171 -12.05 -17.48 30.04
N PRO A 172 -11.15 -18.48 30.00
CA PRO A 172 -9.70 -18.24 29.99
C PRO A 172 -9.22 -17.89 28.56
N LEU A 173 -9.49 -16.65 28.15
CA LEU A 173 -9.17 -16.13 26.82
C LEU A 173 -8.01 -15.13 26.88
N ALA A 174 -7.08 -15.24 25.93
CA ALA A 174 -5.98 -14.28 25.77
C ALA A 174 -6.46 -12.95 25.17
N GLY A 175 -7.56 -12.99 24.41
CA GLY A 175 -8.19 -11.84 23.77
C GLY A 175 -8.74 -12.20 22.39
N VAL A 176 -9.53 -11.29 21.82
CA VAL A 176 -10.04 -11.44 20.45
C VAL A 176 -8.93 -11.09 19.45
N GLU A 177 -8.70 -11.99 18.50
CA GLU A 177 -7.76 -11.79 17.39
C GLU A 177 -8.47 -11.44 16.08
N GLN A 178 -9.72 -11.88 15.91
CA GLN A 178 -10.57 -11.48 14.78
C GLN A 178 -11.93 -11.01 15.23
N LEU A 179 -12.38 -9.92 14.61
CA LEU A 179 -13.74 -9.42 14.69
C LEU A 179 -14.34 -9.42 13.29
N GLY A 180 -15.58 -9.86 13.17
CA GLY A 180 -16.26 -9.87 11.88
C GLY A 180 -17.74 -9.51 11.96
N LEU A 181 -18.28 -9.20 10.79
CA LEU A 181 -19.69 -8.89 10.55
C LEU A 181 -20.32 -10.07 9.83
N ASP A 182 -21.36 -10.66 10.41
CA ASP A 182 -22.24 -11.61 9.74
C ASP A 182 -23.46 -10.87 9.20
N LEU A 183 -23.54 -10.70 7.89
CA LEU A 183 -24.60 -9.94 7.24
C LEU A 183 -25.66 -10.85 6.62
N ASP A 184 -26.16 -11.80 7.43
CA ASP A 184 -27.28 -12.64 7.02
C ASP A 184 -28.61 -11.84 6.97
N PRO A 185 -29.41 -11.94 5.89
CA PRO A 185 -30.74 -11.33 5.80
C PRO A 185 -31.72 -11.75 6.91
N GLN A 186 -31.56 -12.95 7.47
CA GLN A 186 -32.43 -13.53 8.50
C GLN A 186 -31.99 -13.19 9.94
N GLY A 187 -30.82 -12.57 10.10
CA GLY A 187 -30.35 -12.06 11.38
C GLY A 187 -28.87 -11.74 11.30
N SER A 188 -28.49 -10.47 11.36
CA SER A 188 -27.09 -10.08 11.32
C SER A 188 -26.48 -10.09 12.73
N GLY A 189 -25.16 -10.26 12.84
CA GLY A 189 -24.50 -10.34 14.15
C GLY A 189 -22.99 -10.17 14.08
N TRP A 190 -22.39 -9.95 15.24
CA TRP A 190 -20.94 -9.90 15.38
C TRP A 190 -20.36 -11.31 15.52
N ARG A 191 -19.22 -11.53 14.86
CA ARG A 191 -18.44 -12.77 14.96
C ARG A 191 -17.11 -12.48 15.61
N PHE A 192 -16.73 -13.32 16.55
CA PHE A 192 -15.49 -13.16 17.30
C PHE A 192 -14.67 -14.44 17.21
N LEU A 193 -13.36 -14.32 17.04
CA LEU A 193 -12.42 -15.43 17.21
C LEU A 193 -11.43 -15.06 18.32
N PHE A 194 -11.50 -15.80 19.42
CA PHE A 194 -10.66 -15.59 20.59
C PHE A 194 -9.50 -16.57 20.64
N ALA A 195 -8.30 -16.05 20.89
CA ALA A 195 -7.17 -16.87 21.29
C ALA A 195 -7.37 -17.35 22.75
N VAL A 196 -6.90 -18.56 23.02
CA VAL A 196 -7.08 -19.25 24.29
C VAL A 196 -5.79 -19.19 25.10
N SER A 197 -5.86 -18.73 26.34
CA SER A 197 -4.70 -18.65 27.23
C SER A 197 -4.47 -19.95 28.01
N ASP A 198 -5.56 -20.64 28.37
CA ASP A 198 -5.54 -21.94 29.03
C ASP A 198 -6.57 -22.87 28.36
N GLN A 199 -6.07 -23.85 27.61
CA GLN A 199 -6.90 -24.76 26.84
C GLN A 199 -7.69 -25.71 27.72
N GLU A 200 -7.09 -26.18 28.81
CA GLU A 200 -7.71 -27.16 29.69
C GLU A 200 -8.88 -26.51 30.44
N ALA A 201 -8.61 -25.36 31.05
CA ALA A 201 -9.62 -24.57 31.73
C ALA A 201 -10.73 -24.12 30.77
N LEU A 202 -10.40 -23.81 29.51
CA LEU A 202 -11.42 -23.45 28.51
C LEU A 202 -12.37 -24.62 28.24
N LEU A 203 -11.81 -25.80 27.95
CA LEU A 203 -12.61 -26.98 27.61
C LEU A 203 -13.52 -27.40 28.78
N GLU A 204 -13.09 -27.17 30.02
CA GLU A 204 -13.93 -27.33 31.21
C GLU A 204 -15.02 -26.28 31.31
N ALA A 205 -14.66 -24.99 31.17
CA ALA A 205 -15.60 -23.88 31.31
C ALA A 205 -16.74 -23.93 30.29
N ILE A 206 -16.46 -24.34 29.05
CA ILE A 206 -17.48 -24.50 28.00
C ILE A 206 -18.15 -25.89 28.03
N THR A 207 -17.79 -26.74 29.00
CA THR A 207 -18.31 -28.11 29.16
C THR A 207 -18.14 -28.95 27.89
N PHE A 208 -16.97 -28.85 27.23
CA PHE A 208 -16.71 -29.58 26.00
C PHE A 208 -16.73 -31.10 26.25
N PRO A 209 -17.36 -31.91 25.37
CA PRO A 209 -17.56 -33.34 25.64
C PRO A 209 -16.25 -34.08 25.93
N VAL A 210 -16.21 -34.78 27.06
CA VAL A 210 -15.01 -35.48 27.57
C VAL A 210 -14.43 -36.45 26.54
N ALA A 211 -15.28 -37.18 25.81
CA ALA A 211 -14.85 -38.12 24.78
C ALA A 211 -14.08 -37.42 23.63
N LEU A 212 -14.36 -36.15 23.35
CA LEU A 212 -13.72 -35.37 22.30
C LEU A 212 -12.56 -34.51 22.81
N ARG A 213 -12.47 -34.26 24.12
CA ARG A 213 -11.40 -33.49 24.76
C ARG A 213 -10.04 -34.19 24.72
N ALA A 214 -10.03 -35.52 24.73
CA ALA A 214 -8.80 -36.30 24.88
C ALA A 214 -7.76 -35.97 23.79
N GLY A 215 -6.60 -35.47 24.20
CA GLY A 215 -5.49 -35.16 23.31
C GLY A 215 -5.59 -33.81 22.60
N LEU A 216 -6.59 -32.97 22.90
CA LEU A 216 -6.69 -31.62 22.32
C LEU A 216 -5.70 -30.63 22.93
N GLU A 217 -5.22 -30.88 24.15
CA GLU A 217 -4.31 -30.00 24.91
C GLU A 217 -2.97 -29.74 24.24
N VAL A 218 -2.59 -30.57 23.26
CA VAL A 218 -1.34 -30.43 22.50
C VAL A 218 -1.53 -29.69 21.16
N PHE A 219 -2.74 -29.22 20.85
CA PHE A 219 -3.06 -28.50 19.62
C PHE A 219 -3.47 -27.06 19.92
N PRO A 220 -3.08 -26.05 19.15
CA PRO A 220 -3.58 -24.70 19.36
C PRO A 220 -5.10 -24.64 19.16
N LEU A 221 -5.80 -23.98 20.07
CA LEU A 221 -7.25 -23.82 20.05
C LEU A 221 -7.63 -22.34 19.93
N ALA A 222 -8.75 -22.08 19.25
CA ALA A 222 -9.44 -20.80 19.29
C ALA A 222 -10.94 -21.00 19.54
N LEU A 223 -11.56 -20.02 20.19
CA LEU A 223 -13.00 -20.04 20.46
C LEU A 223 -13.71 -19.05 19.54
N ALA A 224 -14.57 -19.56 18.66
CA ALA A 224 -15.40 -18.75 17.78
C ALA A 224 -16.79 -18.54 18.39
N LEU A 225 -17.18 -17.28 18.58
CA LEU A 225 -18.44 -16.87 19.20
C LEU A 225 -19.30 -15.99 18.27
N ASP A 226 -20.60 -16.00 18.53
CA ASP A 226 -21.64 -15.22 17.85
C ASP A 226 -22.33 -14.32 18.85
N SER A 227 -22.57 -13.05 18.53
CA SER A 227 -23.33 -12.16 19.41
C SER A 227 -24.81 -12.48 19.50
N ARG A 228 -25.36 -13.30 18.58
CA ARG A 228 -26.80 -13.65 18.57
C ARG A 228 -27.16 -14.79 19.53
N HIS A 229 -26.18 -15.51 20.02
CA HIS A 229 -26.38 -16.69 20.85
C HIS A 229 -25.66 -16.52 22.18
N SER A 230 -26.25 -17.01 23.26
CA SER A 230 -25.49 -17.18 24.50
C SER A 230 -24.38 -18.22 24.28
N ILE A 231 -23.26 -18.06 24.97
CA ILE A 231 -22.10 -18.96 24.82
C ILE A 231 -22.49 -20.39 25.20
N GLN A 232 -23.38 -20.56 26.19
CA GLN A 232 -23.90 -21.87 26.61
C GLN A 232 -24.81 -22.50 25.55
N GLU A 233 -25.55 -21.70 24.78
CA GLU A 233 -26.38 -22.20 23.69
C GLU A 233 -25.55 -22.65 22.49
N ARG A 234 -24.54 -21.88 22.10
CA ARG A 234 -23.79 -22.16 20.88
C ARG A 234 -22.40 -21.56 20.90
N TYR A 235 -21.42 -22.40 20.58
CA TYR A 235 -20.06 -21.96 20.26
C TYR A 235 -19.45 -22.85 19.19
N ALA A 236 -18.31 -22.43 18.65
CA ALA A 236 -17.49 -23.31 17.84
C ALA A 236 -16.04 -23.29 18.32
N LEU A 237 -15.47 -24.48 18.47
CA LEU A 237 -14.07 -24.68 18.81
C LEU A 237 -13.28 -24.88 17.53
N GLU A 238 -12.33 -23.99 17.26
CA GLU A 238 -11.39 -24.12 16.15
C GLU A 238 -10.10 -24.78 16.62
N VAL A 239 -9.68 -25.81 15.91
CA VAL A 239 -8.52 -26.65 16.22
C VAL A 239 -7.50 -26.52 15.10
N PHE A 240 -6.31 -26.06 15.46
CA PHE A 240 -5.23 -25.80 14.54
C PHE A 240 -4.17 -26.91 14.59
N PRO A 241 -3.37 -27.08 13.53
CA PRO A 241 -2.32 -28.09 13.50
C PRO A 241 -1.16 -27.72 14.43
N ARG A 242 -0.41 -28.72 14.94
CA ARG A 242 0.65 -28.49 15.94
C ARG A 242 1.69 -27.46 15.54
N TYR A 243 2.13 -27.43 14.28
CA TYR A 243 3.13 -26.46 13.84
C TYR A 243 2.67 -24.99 14.06
N ARG A 244 1.36 -24.73 14.16
CA ARG A 244 0.81 -23.40 14.47
C ARG A 244 1.13 -22.92 15.89
N HIS A 245 1.67 -23.74 16.79
CA HIS A 245 2.19 -23.25 18.09
C HIS A 245 3.27 -22.18 17.92
N MET A 246 4.01 -22.19 16.80
CA MET A 246 5.07 -21.23 16.49
C MET A 246 4.61 -20.05 15.63
N HIS A 247 3.31 -19.99 15.31
CA HIS A 247 2.75 -19.01 14.38
C HIS A 247 1.47 -18.39 14.95
N THR A 248 1.05 -17.25 14.40
CA THR A 248 -0.26 -16.72 14.75
C THR A 248 -1.34 -17.66 14.21
N ILE A 249 -2.43 -17.80 14.96
CA ILE A 249 -3.61 -18.60 14.58
C ILE A 249 -4.20 -18.08 13.25
N VAL A 250 -4.03 -16.78 13.00
CA VAL A 250 -4.69 -16.01 11.94
C VAL A 250 -3.79 -15.58 10.77
N GLY A 251 -2.46 -15.69 10.91
CA GLY A 251 -1.51 -15.23 9.90
C GLY A 251 -1.09 -16.29 8.89
N TYR A 252 -0.14 -15.94 8.01
CA TYR A 252 0.48 -16.85 7.06
C TYR A 252 1.23 -17.98 7.80
N PRO A 253 0.80 -19.26 7.67
CA PRO A 253 1.44 -20.38 8.36
C PRO A 253 2.81 -20.78 7.80
N GLY A 254 3.18 -20.31 6.60
CA GLY A 254 4.21 -20.98 5.82
C GLY A 254 3.69 -22.23 5.11
N GLU A 255 4.60 -23.14 4.76
CA GLU A 255 4.24 -24.43 4.16
C GLU A 255 3.51 -25.30 5.20
N VAL A 256 2.30 -25.73 4.87
CA VAL A 256 1.50 -26.63 5.71
C VAL A 256 2.09 -28.05 5.57
N PRO A 257 2.62 -28.65 6.64
CA PRO A 257 3.10 -30.04 6.57
C PRO A 257 1.91 -30.98 6.33
N ALA A 258 2.05 -31.91 5.38
CA ALA A 258 1.03 -32.92 5.07
C ALA A 258 1.07 -34.15 5.99
N ASP A 259 1.64 -34.01 7.20
CA ASP A 259 1.77 -35.11 8.15
C ASP A 259 0.51 -35.21 9.03
N ALA A 260 -0.09 -36.39 9.07
CA ALA A 260 -1.25 -36.70 9.91
C ALA A 260 -0.97 -36.48 11.41
N SER A 261 0.30 -36.57 11.84
CA SER A 261 0.70 -36.31 13.23
C SER A 261 0.47 -34.85 13.68
N GLN A 262 0.28 -33.93 12.72
CA GLN A 262 -0.01 -32.52 12.98
C GLN A 262 -1.45 -32.28 13.42
N TRP A 263 -2.31 -33.30 13.41
CA TRP A 263 -3.75 -33.16 13.66
C TRP A 263 -4.27 -34.08 14.76
N PRO A 264 -5.36 -33.71 15.46
CA PRO A 264 -5.98 -34.60 16.43
C PRO A 264 -6.61 -35.81 15.75
N VAL A 265 -6.52 -36.96 16.43
CA VAL A 265 -7.23 -38.17 16.04
C VAL A 265 -8.59 -38.15 16.73
N TRP A 266 -9.62 -37.76 15.97
CA TRP A 266 -10.97 -37.71 16.50
C TRP A 266 -11.55 -39.12 16.71
N PRO A 267 -12.26 -39.37 17.82
CA PRO A 267 -13.01 -40.61 17.99
C PRO A 267 -14.21 -40.66 17.03
N VAL A 268 -14.78 -41.85 16.86
CA VAL A 268 -15.99 -42.02 16.05
C VAL A 268 -17.16 -41.31 16.72
N HIS A 269 -17.76 -40.35 16.03
CA HIS A 269 -18.89 -39.59 16.54
C HIS A 269 -19.83 -39.12 15.41
N GLU A 270 -21.14 -39.09 15.69
CA GLU A 270 -22.17 -38.78 14.69
C GLU A 270 -22.19 -37.32 14.23
N ALA A 271 -21.50 -36.42 14.91
CA ALA A 271 -21.30 -35.04 14.48
C ALA A 271 -19.96 -34.80 13.75
N LEU A 272 -19.01 -35.74 13.85
CA LEU A 272 -17.67 -35.56 13.30
C LEU A 272 -17.54 -36.09 11.87
N LEU A 273 -16.70 -35.44 11.05
CA LEU A 273 -16.34 -35.95 9.73
C LEU A 273 -15.74 -37.37 9.85
N PRO A 274 -16.04 -38.29 8.91
CA PRO A 274 -15.50 -39.65 8.96
C PRO A 274 -13.97 -39.65 8.95
N ALA A 275 -13.35 -40.49 9.79
CA ALA A 275 -11.89 -40.56 9.95
C ALA A 275 -11.15 -40.77 8.61
N ARG A 276 -11.64 -41.66 7.75
CA ARG A 276 -11.08 -41.89 6.41
C ARG A 276 -11.04 -40.62 5.56
N ARG A 277 -12.10 -39.78 5.64
CA ARG A 277 -12.18 -38.53 4.89
C ARG A 277 -11.24 -37.47 5.48
N LEU A 278 -11.17 -37.36 6.80
CA LEU A 278 -10.22 -36.47 7.47
C LEU A 278 -8.78 -36.83 7.09
N GLN A 279 -8.43 -38.12 7.09
CA GLN A 279 -7.12 -38.59 6.66
C GLN A 279 -6.80 -38.20 5.21
N GLN A 280 -7.77 -38.33 4.30
CA GLN A 280 -7.62 -37.87 2.91
C GLN A 280 -7.40 -36.35 2.83
N LEU A 281 -8.13 -35.55 3.63
CA LEU A 281 -7.95 -34.09 3.68
C LEU A 281 -6.63 -33.67 4.32
N MET A 282 -6.10 -34.45 5.27
CA MET A 282 -4.79 -34.20 5.89
C MET A 282 -3.64 -34.49 4.91
N GLN A 283 -3.81 -35.50 4.06
CA GLN A 283 -2.88 -35.87 3.00
C GLN A 283 -3.03 -35.02 1.73
N ALA A 284 -4.10 -34.22 1.65
CA ALA A 284 -4.35 -33.31 0.54
C ALA A 284 -3.36 -32.14 0.57
N SER A 285 -2.32 -32.21 -0.25
CA SER A 285 -1.43 -31.09 -0.53
C SER A 285 -1.73 -30.50 -1.91
N VAL A 286 -1.86 -29.18 -1.97
CA VAL A 286 -1.94 -28.44 -3.23
C VAL A 286 -0.55 -27.95 -3.59
N HIS A 287 -0.07 -28.31 -4.78
CA HIS A 287 1.15 -27.75 -5.35
C HIS A 287 0.94 -27.49 -6.84
N VAL A 288 0.95 -26.22 -7.24
CA VAL A 288 0.98 -25.82 -8.66
C VAL A 288 2.36 -25.26 -8.96
N PRO A 289 3.01 -25.69 -10.06
CA PRO A 289 4.25 -25.09 -10.53
C PRO A 289 4.15 -23.56 -10.62
N SER A 290 5.26 -22.89 -10.43
CA SER A 290 5.29 -21.44 -10.42
C SER A 290 4.88 -20.86 -11.78
N VAL A 291 3.95 -19.91 -11.77
CA VAL A 291 3.52 -19.10 -12.91
C VAL A 291 4.19 -17.73 -12.83
N SER A 292 4.70 -17.22 -13.95
CA SER A 292 5.32 -15.89 -13.99
C SER A 292 4.29 -14.77 -13.75
N TYR A 293 4.65 -13.80 -12.90
CA TYR A 293 3.85 -12.61 -12.58
C TYR A 293 4.75 -11.39 -12.34
N GLY A 294 4.88 -10.52 -13.34
CA GLY A 294 5.83 -9.40 -13.27
C GLY A 294 7.27 -9.93 -13.11
N SER A 295 8.03 -9.36 -12.16
CA SER A 295 9.37 -9.83 -11.76
C SER A 295 9.35 -11.09 -10.88
N ASN A 296 8.17 -11.53 -10.43
CA ASN A 296 8.02 -12.62 -9.49
C ASN A 296 7.52 -13.90 -10.15
N HIS A 297 7.85 -15.03 -9.54
CA HIS A 297 7.23 -16.31 -9.84
C HIS A 297 6.25 -16.65 -8.72
N LEU A 298 4.99 -16.91 -9.05
CA LEU A 298 3.95 -17.24 -8.08
C LEU A 298 3.59 -18.72 -8.19
N ALA A 299 3.78 -19.48 -7.12
CA ALA A 299 3.31 -20.86 -7.01
C ALA A 299 2.06 -20.93 -6.12
N LEU A 300 1.14 -21.86 -6.40
CA LEU A 300 0.08 -22.18 -5.44
C LEU A 300 0.52 -23.31 -4.53
N ARG A 301 0.30 -23.11 -3.23
CA ARG A 301 0.54 -24.11 -2.19
C ARG A 301 -0.64 -24.17 -1.24
N GLY A 302 -0.97 -25.34 -0.73
CA GLY A 302 -2.13 -25.46 0.16
C GLY A 302 -2.30 -26.82 0.81
N GLY A 303 -3.28 -26.89 1.69
CA GLY A 303 -3.65 -28.08 2.45
C GLY A 303 -4.68 -27.77 3.53
N LEU A 304 -4.90 -28.70 4.45
CA LEU A 304 -5.79 -28.49 5.60
C LEU A 304 -5.22 -27.36 6.49
N SER A 305 -6.03 -26.35 6.78
CA SER A 305 -5.64 -25.14 7.53
C SER A 305 -6.04 -25.23 9.00
N HIS A 306 -7.31 -25.59 9.27
CA HIS A 306 -7.83 -25.85 10.61
C HIS A 306 -9.11 -26.69 10.54
N GLN A 307 -9.56 -27.17 11.69
CA GLN A 307 -10.82 -27.89 11.88
C GLN A 307 -11.71 -27.10 12.84
N LYS A 308 -13.02 -27.27 12.75
CA LYS A 308 -13.99 -26.55 13.59
C LYS A 308 -15.10 -27.47 14.03
N VAL A 309 -15.25 -27.60 15.34
CA VAL A 309 -16.33 -28.37 15.97
C VAL A 309 -17.38 -27.40 16.45
N VAL A 310 -18.59 -27.52 15.93
CA VAL A 310 -19.74 -26.70 16.33
C VAL A 310 -20.50 -27.42 17.42
N VAL A 311 -20.76 -26.73 18.53
CA VAL A 311 -21.48 -27.25 19.69
C VAL A 311 -22.74 -26.41 19.90
N GLU A 312 -23.87 -27.09 20.05
CA GLU A 312 -25.16 -26.49 20.40
C GLU A 312 -25.66 -27.15 21.69
N ALA A 313 -25.98 -26.35 22.71
CA ALA A 313 -26.44 -26.81 24.03
C ALA A 313 -25.57 -27.93 24.64
N GLY A 314 -24.24 -27.78 24.55
CA GLY A 314 -23.26 -28.76 25.05
C GLY A 314 -23.08 -30.01 24.18
N ILE A 315 -23.80 -30.14 23.06
CA ILE A 315 -23.73 -31.30 22.17
C ILE A 315 -23.02 -30.91 20.86
N PRO A 316 -22.00 -31.66 20.40
CA PRO A 316 -21.41 -31.45 19.09
C PRO A 316 -22.44 -31.77 18.01
N VAL A 317 -22.61 -30.87 17.05
CA VAL A 317 -23.66 -30.99 16.02
C VAL A 317 -23.16 -30.85 14.59
N ASP A 318 -21.94 -30.34 14.40
CA ASP A 318 -21.27 -30.29 13.11
C ASP A 318 -19.75 -30.30 13.29
N HIS A 319 -19.05 -30.78 12.28
CA HIS A 319 -17.60 -30.74 12.18
C HIS A 319 -17.23 -30.28 10.78
N LYS A 320 -16.40 -29.24 10.74
CA LYS A 320 -15.93 -28.60 9.52
C LYS A 320 -14.41 -28.72 9.42
N ALA A 321 -13.92 -28.92 8.20
CA ALA A 321 -12.51 -28.92 7.85
C ALA A 321 -12.28 -27.82 6.82
N TYR A 322 -11.30 -26.95 7.04
CA TYR A 322 -11.00 -25.83 6.16
C TYR A 322 -9.71 -26.10 5.42
N LEU A 323 -9.76 -26.12 4.09
CA LEU A 323 -8.58 -26.21 3.24
C LEU A 323 -8.19 -24.82 2.79
N GLY A 324 -6.93 -24.45 2.98
CA GLY A 324 -6.37 -23.20 2.49
C GLY A 324 -5.49 -23.44 1.27
N VAL A 325 -5.68 -22.66 0.21
CA VAL A 325 -4.74 -22.54 -0.91
C VAL A 325 -4.22 -21.12 -0.93
N MET A 326 -2.92 -20.97 -1.09
CA MET A 326 -2.22 -19.70 -1.02
C MET A 326 -1.27 -19.53 -2.19
N VAL A 327 -1.03 -18.27 -2.53
CA VAL A 327 -0.09 -17.83 -3.54
C VAL A 327 1.23 -17.53 -2.83
N THR A 328 2.25 -18.33 -3.11
CA THR A 328 3.62 -18.10 -2.63
C THR A 328 4.46 -17.51 -3.75
N GLY A 329 5.09 -16.36 -3.52
CA GLY A 329 6.16 -15.89 -4.40
C GLY A 329 7.39 -16.79 -4.29
N SER A 330 8.19 -16.88 -5.35
CA SER A 330 9.49 -17.53 -5.29
C SER A 330 10.29 -16.92 -4.15
N LYS A 331 10.82 -17.77 -3.27
CA LYS A 331 11.71 -17.44 -2.15
C LYS A 331 13.08 -16.88 -2.61
N ALA A 332 13.14 -16.17 -3.73
CA ALA A 332 14.25 -15.29 -4.06
C ALA A 332 13.87 -13.89 -3.56
N ALA A 333 14.45 -13.49 -2.43
CA ALA A 333 14.50 -12.12 -1.88
C ALA A 333 13.45 -11.64 -0.85
N SER A 334 13.06 -12.44 0.16
CA SER A 334 12.28 -11.89 1.30
C SER A 334 13.12 -11.25 2.42
N GLU A 335 14.39 -10.91 2.16
CA GLU A 335 15.15 -9.95 2.99
C GLU A 335 15.39 -8.62 2.28
N ARG A 336 15.06 -8.49 0.99
CA ARG A 336 15.18 -7.21 0.30
C ARG A 336 13.97 -6.37 0.62
N ARG A 337 14.20 -5.27 1.33
CA ARG A 337 13.21 -4.20 1.51
C ARG A 337 12.78 -3.72 0.13
N SER A 338 11.48 -3.51 -0.05
CA SER A 338 10.98 -2.89 -1.28
C SER A 338 11.58 -1.48 -1.48
N PRO A 339 11.69 -0.95 -2.71
CA PRO A 339 12.19 0.42 -2.93
C PRO A 339 11.43 1.48 -2.13
N PHE A 340 10.13 1.26 -1.91
CA PHE A 340 9.31 2.11 -1.07
C PHE A 340 9.72 2.05 0.41
N GLU A 341 9.96 0.85 0.96
CA GLU A 341 10.46 0.70 2.32
C GLU A 341 11.87 1.26 2.49
N CYS A 342 12.75 1.10 1.49
CA CYS A 342 14.05 1.75 1.46
C CYS A 342 13.92 3.28 1.46
N ALA A 343 12.98 3.84 0.69
CA ALA A 343 12.74 5.29 0.64
C ALA A 343 12.25 5.81 2.00
N ILE A 344 11.27 5.13 2.61
CA ILE A 344 10.76 5.48 3.94
C ILE A 344 11.87 5.38 4.99
N ALA A 345 12.70 4.33 4.96
CA ALA A 345 13.82 4.17 5.87
C ALA A 345 14.90 5.26 5.67
N CYS A 346 15.19 5.64 4.43
CA CYS A 346 16.09 6.75 4.11
C CYS A 346 15.58 8.07 4.71
N LEU A 347 14.31 8.41 4.47
CA LEU A 347 13.68 9.64 4.95
C LEU A 347 13.53 9.66 6.49
N ALA A 348 13.18 8.53 7.10
CA ALA A 348 13.02 8.40 8.55
C ALA A 348 14.36 8.40 9.30
N GLY A 349 15.44 8.00 8.64
CA GLY A 349 16.80 7.97 9.19
C GLY A 349 17.50 9.33 9.24
N ALA A 350 16.88 10.40 8.75
CA ALA A 350 17.48 11.73 8.69
C ALA A 350 17.69 12.35 10.08
N SER A 351 18.93 12.29 10.58
CA SER A 351 19.32 12.81 11.90
C SER A 351 19.25 14.34 12.00
N ASP A 352 19.46 15.06 10.91
CA ASP A 352 19.61 16.52 10.92
C ASP A 352 18.53 17.23 10.08
N GLY A 353 17.49 16.49 9.66
CA GLY A 353 16.52 16.94 8.67
C GLY A 353 16.91 16.52 7.26
N TRP A 354 16.04 16.83 6.31
CA TRP A 354 16.24 16.60 4.90
C TRP A 354 16.99 17.79 4.29
N CYS A 355 18.24 17.56 3.92
CA CYS A 355 19.01 18.47 3.08
C CYS A 355 19.51 17.72 1.84
N GLY A 356 20.00 18.44 0.83
CA GLY A 356 20.46 17.75 -0.38
C GLY A 356 21.30 18.62 -1.27
N PHE A 357 22.09 17.95 -2.12
CA PHE A 357 23.17 18.54 -2.91
C PHE A 357 24.23 19.23 -2.03
N ALA A 358 25.47 19.32 -2.51
CA ALA A 358 26.54 19.98 -1.76
C ALA A 358 27.20 21.02 -2.68
N LEU A 359 26.52 22.15 -2.86
CA LEU A 359 26.99 23.26 -3.69
C LEU A 359 27.86 24.21 -2.86
N SER A 360 28.49 25.19 -3.51
CA SER A 360 29.05 26.35 -2.81
C SER A 360 27.89 27.31 -2.55
N PRO A 361 27.47 27.51 -1.28
CA PRO A 361 28.30 27.52 -0.08
C PRO A 361 28.07 26.35 0.89
N GLY A 362 27.13 25.44 0.60
CA GLY A 362 26.85 24.27 1.42
C GLY A 362 25.71 23.43 0.85
N ALA A 363 25.07 22.64 1.72
CA ALA A 363 23.91 21.86 1.35
C ALA A 363 22.62 22.69 1.29
N SER A 364 21.65 22.27 0.50
CA SER A 364 20.33 22.89 0.47
C SER A 364 19.60 22.61 1.77
N ASP A 365 19.31 23.66 2.52
CA ASP A 365 18.54 23.61 3.76
C ASP A 365 17.19 24.34 3.68
N GLN A 366 16.85 24.87 2.49
CA GLN A 366 15.55 25.45 2.20
C GLN A 366 14.86 24.68 1.06
N TRP A 367 15.41 24.71 -0.14
CA TRP A 367 14.78 24.12 -1.33
C TRP A 367 14.47 22.62 -1.20
N VAL A 368 15.46 21.78 -0.90
CA VAL A 368 15.27 20.32 -0.74
C VAL A 368 14.26 19.98 0.36
N PRO A 369 14.36 20.51 1.59
CA PRO A 369 13.37 20.19 2.61
C PRO A 369 11.96 20.67 2.26
N LEU A 370 11.79 21.83 1.62
CA LEU A 370 10.48 22.30 1.13
C LEU A 370 9.91 21.37 0.05
N ALA A 371 10.75 20.90 -0.88
CA ALA A 371 10.35 19.93 -1.89
C ALA A 371 9.91 18.60 -1.26
N CYS A 372 10.69 18.08 -0.30
CA CYS A 372 10.35 16.87 0.44
C CYS A 372 9.04 17.01 1.22
N LEU A 373 8.85 18.10 1.98
CA LEU A 373 7.60 18.36 2.71
C LEU A 373 6.39 18.39 1.79
N THR A 374 6.53 19.01 0.61
CA THR A 374 5.48 19.10 -0.41
C THR A 374 5.13 17.72 -0.98
N LEU A 375 6.16 16.97 -1.42
CA LEU A 375 5.99 15.65 -2.04
C LEU A 375 5.45 14.60 -1.06
N LEU A 376 5.78 14.73 0.23
CA LEU A 376 5.43 13.79 1.29
C LEU A 376 4.18 14.20 2.06
N ALA A 377 3.55 15.33 1.77
CA ALA A 377 2.36 15.79 2.48
C ALA A 377 1.22 14.75 2.55
N PRO A 378 0.95 13.93 1.50
CA PRO A 378 -0.04 12.85 1.57
C PRO A 378 0.32 11.72 2.54
N TRP A 379 1.58 11.63 2.94
CA TRP A 379 2.17 10.60 3.80
C TRP A 379 2.56 11.12 5.19
N ARG A 380 2.22 12.38 5.52
CA ARG A 380 2.61 13.03 6.77
C ARG A 380 2.17 12.28 8.04
N ASP A 381 1.07 11.53 7.95
CA ASP A 381 0.49 10.76 9.05
C ASP A 381 0.93 9.28 9.05
N ASP A 382 1.76 8.83 8.08
CA ASP A 382 2.31 7.47 8.08
C ASP A 382 3.19 7.29 9.33
N ALA A 383 2.90 6.26 10.14
CA ALA A 383 3.56 6.04 11.43
C ALA A 383 5.09 5.95 11.33
N ARG A 384 5.63 5.53 10.19
CA ARG A 384 7.08 5.40 9.95
C ARG A 384 7.75 6.73 9.58
N LEU A 385 6.99 7.67 8.99
CA LEU A 385 7.51 8.95 8.50
C LEU A 385 7.15 10.12 9.41
N ARG A 386 6.05 10.02 10.17
CA ARG A 386 5.44 11.09 10.96
C ARG A 386 6.44 11.88 11.81
N VAL A 387 7.37 11.19 12.48
CA VAL A 387 8.38 11.83 13.35
C VAL A 387 9.36 12.67 12.53
N ALA A 388 9.89 12.13 11.42
CA ALA A 388 10.81 12.85 10.56
C ALA A 388 10.11 14.03 9.84
N TYR A 389 8.88 13.83 9.39
CA TYR A 389 8.07 14.89 8.77
C TYR A 389 7.80 16.04 9.76
N ALA A 390 7.33 15.73 10.98
CA ALA A 390 7.09 16.75 12.00
C ALA A 390 8.37 17.51 12.37
N LYS A 391 9.48 16.80 12.56
CA LYS A 391 10.77 17.42 12.81
C LYS A 391 11.20 18.39 11.71
N GLN A 392 10.99 18.03 10.44
CA GLN A 392 11.32 18.90 9.32
C GLN A 392 10.45 20.17 9.30
N VAL A 393 9.16 20.04 9.63
CA VAL A 393 8.26 21.20 9.80
C VAL A 393 8.78 22.09 10.91
N ASP A 394 9.12 21.53 12.08
CA ASP A 394 9.64 22.28 13.22
C ASP A 394 10.93 23.04 12.88
N GLN A 395 11.84 22.42 12.12
CA GLN A 395 13.09 23.06 11.68
C GLN A 395 12.85 24.25 10.73
N LEU A 396 11.79 24.20 9.92
CA LEU A 396 11.42 25.28 9.01
C LEU A 396 10.34 26.21 9.58
N GLU A 397 9.94 26.05 10.84
CA GLU A 397 8.76 26.75 11.38
C GLU A 397 8.90 28.27 11.33
N SER A 398 10.11 28.82 11.51
CA SER A 398 10.35 30.26 11.36
C SER A 398 10.01 30.77 9.96
N LEU A 399 10.36 30.00 8.93
CA LEU A 399 10.03 30.30 7.53
C LEU A 399 8.55 30.01 7.22
N LEU A 400 7.99 28.92 7.76
CA LEU A 400 6.59 28.53 7.50
C LEU A 400 5.58 29.40 8.25
N GLY A 401 5.99 30.01 9.37
CA GLY A 401 5.19 30.96 10.15
C GLY A 401 5.22 32.37 9.58
N GLU A 402 6.35 32.79 9.00
CA GLU A 402 6.50 34.06 8.27
C GLU A 402 7.10 33.83 6.88
N PRO A 403 6.29 33.33 5.91
CA PRO A 403 6.78 33.01 4.58
C PRO A 403 7.37 34.23 3.86
N ARG A 404 8.51 34.03 3.22
CA ARG A 404 9.19 35.04 2.39
C ARG A 404 9.88 34.34 1.21
N PRO A 405 10.26 35.07 0.15
CA PRO A 405 11.06 34.50 -0.93
C PRO A 405 12.31 33.78 -0.39
N VAL A 406 12.61 32.62 -0.96
CA VAL A 406 13.71 31.75 -0.52
C VAL A 406 14.55 31.29 -1.71
N GLY A 407 15.78 30.89 -1.42
CA GLY A 407 16.71 30.33 -2.40
C GLY A 407 17.00 28.86 -2.15
N TYR A 408 18.07 28.37 -2.78
CA TYR A 408 18.64 27.04 -2.53
C TYR A 408 18.89 26.76 -1.04
N SER A 409 19.42 27.75 -0.31
CA SER A 409 19.70 27.73 1.12
C SER A 409 19.50 29.12 1.74
N HIS A 410 19.58 29.22 3.07
CA HIS A 410 19.55 30.52 3.77
C HIS A 410 20.70 31.48 3.37
N GLN A 411 21.76 30.99 2.73
CA GLN A 411 22.93 31.78 2.31
C GLN A 411 22.85 32.27 0.87
N THR A 412 21.93 31.71 0.08
CA THR A 412 21.77 32.06 -1.34
C THR A 412 20.68 33.10 -1.51
N PRO A 413 20.77 33.98 -2.52
CA PRO A 413 19.69 34.91 -2.84
C PRO A 413 18.41 34.14 -3.21
N PRO A 414 17.23 34.73 -3.00
CA PRO A 414 15.97 34.11 -3.39
C PRO A 414 15.90 33.77 -4.88
N ASP A 415 15.31 32.62 -5.18
CA ASP A 415 15.05 32.16 -6.54
C ASP A 415 13.60 31.67 -6.66
N LEU A 416 13.10 31.64 -7.90
CA LEU A 416 11.70 31.30 -8.17
C LEU A 416 11.42 29.81 -8.00
N ASP A 417 12.35 28.90 -8.29
CA ASP A 417 12.10 27.46 -8.13
C ASP A 417 11.89 27.11 -6.65
N SER A 418 12.80 27.59 -5.79
CA SER A 418 12.73 27.43 -4.35
C SER A 418 11.49 28.10 -3.74
N SER A 419 11.17 29.30 -4.21
CA SER A 419 9.98 30.04 -3.75
C SER A 419 8.67 29.38 -4.19
N ILE A 420 8.62 28.73 -5.36
CA ILE A 420 7.47 27.91 -5.78
C ILE A 420 7.31 26.70 -4.86
N TRP A 421 8.41 26.01 -4.52
CA TRP A 421 8.35 24.90 -3.56
C TRP A 421 7.85 25.35 -2.19
N LEU A 422 8.26 26.52 -1.70
CA LEU A 422 7.67 27.12 -0.50
C LEU A 422 6.17 27.32 -0.65
N ARG A 423 5.72 27.93 -1.76
CA ARG A 423 4.30 28.21 -1.98
C ARG A 423 3.46 26.93 -2.03
N ARG A 424 3.95 25.88 -2.69
CA ARG A 424 3.32 24.54 -2.75
C ARG A 424 3.32 23.86 -1.38
N CYS A 425 4.40 24.00 -0.61
CA CYS A 425 4.49 23.48 0.75
C CYS A 425 3.43 24.11 1.67
N LEU A 426 3.27 25.44 1.62
CA LEU A 426 2.24 26.15 2.38
C LEU A 426 0.84 25.66 2.01
N LEU A 427 0.54 25.46 0.72
CA LEU A 427 -0.73 24.89 0.27
C LEU A 427 -0.96 23.49 0.84
N ALA A 428 0.05 22.62 0.77
CA ALA A 428 -0.03 21.26 1.28
C ALA A 428 -0.23 21.17 2.80
N LEU A 429 0.34 22.13 3.53
CA LEU A 429 0.19 22.32 4.97
C LEU A 429 -1.03 23.17 5.36
N GLN A 430 -1.79 23.67 4.39
CA GLN A 430 -2.95 24.56 4.59
C GLN A 430 -2.59 25.84 5.37
N ARG A 431 -1.43 26.40 5.09
CA ARG A 431 -0.93 27.65 5.67
C ARG A 431 -1.08 28.82 4.68
N PRO A 432 -1.29 30.05 5.18
CA PRO A 432 -1.35 31.22 4.31
C PRO A 432 0.03 31.54 3.71
N SER A 433 0.01 32.20 2.55
CA SER A 433 1.18 32.89 1.99
C SER A 433 1.27 34.32 2.55
N THR A 434 2.33 35.03 2.17
CA THR A 434 2.51 36.47 2.42
C THR A 434 2.46 37.24 1.11
N GLU A 435 2.14 38.54 1.20
CA GLU A 435 2.19 39.44 0.05
C GLU A 435 3.58 39.50 -0.57
N ALA A 436 4.65 39.50 0.25
CA ALA A 436 6.03 39.52 -0.23
C ALA A 436 6.38 38.29 -1.08
N LEU A 437 5.96 37.08 -0.66
CA LEU A 437 6.18 35.86 -1.42
C LEU A 437 5.35 35.85 -2.71
N ASP A 438 4.07 36.19 -2.61
CA ASP A 438 3.16 36.18 -3.76
C ASP A 438 3.56 37.25 -4.80
N GLN A 439 4.01 38.43 -4.37
CA GLN A 439 4.53 39.47 -5.25
C GLN A 439 5.82 39.03 -5.95
N PHE A 440 6.78 38.44 -5.23
CA PHE A 440 8.03 37.95 -5.82
C PHE A 440 7.77 36.89 -6.91
N LEU A 441 6.84 35.96 -6.65
CA LEU A 441 6.42 34.96 -7.63
C LEU A 441 5.75 35.59 -8.85
N ALA A 442 4.92 36.62 -8.64
CA ALA A 442 4.25 37.35 -9.73
C ALA A 442 5.25 38.16 -10.59
N GLU A 443 6.27 38.77 -10.00
CA GLU A 443 7.33 39.50 -10.71
C GLU A 443 8.21 38.59 -11.56
N GLY A 444 8.39 37.34 -11.13
CA GLY A 444 9.08 36.31 -11.89
C GLY A 444 8.34 35.79 -13.12
N TRP A 445 7.02 35.98 -13.16
CA TRP A 445 6.16 35.52 -14.24
C TRP A 445 6.19 36.51 -15.41
N VAL A 446 6.61 36.02 -16.58
CA VAL A 446 6.58 36.78 -17.84
C VAL A 446 5.38 36.33 -18.65
N ASP A 447 4.36 37.19 -18.77
CA ASP A 447 3.10 36.84 -19.42
C ASP A 447 3.30 36.34 -20.86
N GLY A 448 2.66 35.22 -21.21
CA GLY A 448 2.84 34.53 -22.50
C GLY A 448 4.20 33.84 -22.71
N HIS A 449 5.18 34.04 -21.84
CA HIS A 449 6.55 33.58 -22.00
C HIS A 449 7.06 32.64 -20.91
N GLY A 450 6.43 32.55 -19.73
CA GLY A 450 6.79 31.59 -18.68
C GLY A 450 7.58 32.22 -17.55
N ILE A 451 8.52 31.49 -16.96
CA ILE A 451 9.17 31.89 -15.70
C ILE A 451 10.69 31.68 -15.73
N ARG A 452 11.42 32.54 -15.01
CA ARG A 452 12.88 32.52 -14.84
C ARG A 452 13.26 31.79 -13.56
N THR A 453 14.55 31.48 -13.33
CA THR A 453 15.01 31.10 -11.98
C THR A 453 15.33 32.34 -11.15
N TYR A 454 16.13 33.26 -11.70
CA TYR A 454 16.49 34.52 -11.06
C TYR A 454 15.87 35.70 -11.82
N SER A 455 15.12 36.54 -11.12
CA SER A 455 14.56 37.79 -11.66
C SER A 455 15.51 38.97 -11.52
N ASP A 456 16.30 38.97 -10.44
CA ASP A 456 17.30 39.99 -10.12
C ASP A 456 18.69 39.45 -10.45
N SER A 457 19.25 39.88 -11.58
CA SER A 457 20.60 39.48 -11.98
C SER A 457 21.68 40.04 -11.05
N GLN A 458 21.46 41.17 -10.38
CA GLN A 458 22.47 41.76 -9.51
C GLN A 458 22.66 40.93 -8.24
N ALA A 459 21.56 40.50 -7.61
CA ALA A 459 21.62 39.72 -6.37
C ALA A 459 22.38 38.40 -6.55
N ILE A 460 22.14 37.69 -7.66
CA ILE A 460 22.84 36.44 -7.94
C ILE A 460 24.28 36.68 -8.44
N ALA A 461 24.54 37.77 -9.17
CA ALA A 461 25.88 38.20 -9.59
C ALA A 461 26.79 38.48 -8.39
N ASP A 462 26.28 39.25 -7.43
CA ASP A 462 26.99 39.59 -6.21
C ASP A 462 27.34 38.33 -5.41
N PHE A 463 26.41 37.37 -5.35
CA PHE A 463 26.57 36.10 -4.64
C PHE A 463 27.65 35.20 -5.26
N ILE A 464 27.64 35.02 -6.59
CA ILE A 464 28.64 34.17 -7.27
C ILE A 464 29.92 34.93 -7.65
N HIS A 465 30.01 36.23 -7.30
CA HIS A 465 31.12 37.11 -7.60
C HIS A 465 31.44 37.23 -9.10
N ARG A 466 30.39 37.40 -9.92
CA ARG A 466 30.52 37.62 -11.37
C ARG A 466 29.77 38.88 -11.82
N PRO A 467 30.09 39.46 -12.99
CA PRO A 467 29.33 40.57 -13.56
C PRO A 467 27.89 40.16 -13.90
N ALA A 468 26.93 41.05 -13.64
CA ALA A 468 25.51 40.79 -13.92
C ALA A 468 25.22 40.58 -15.42
N GLU A 469 26.04 41.15 -16.31
CA GLU A 469 25.87 40.98 -17.76
C GLU A 469 26.17 39.54 -18.23
N GLU A 470 26.94 38.78 -17.45
CA GLU A 470 27.28 37.38 -17.76
C GLU A 470 26.14 36.41 -17.42
N LEU A 471 25.12 36.83 -16.65
CA LEU A 471 24.06 35.93 -16.15
C LEU A 471 22.90 35.70 -17.12
N SER A 472 23.12 35.92 -18.42
CA SER A 472 22.07 35.83 -19.43
C SER A 472 21.39 34.46 -19.49
N GLY A 473 22.12 33.38 -19.15
CA GLY A 473 21.59 32.03 -19.01
C GLY A 473 20.74 31.87 -17.76
N TRP A 474 21.32 32.13 -16.58
CA TRP A 474 20.65 31.92 -15.28
C TRP A 474 19.41 32.80 -15.07
N CYS A 475 19.37 33.97 -15.73
CA CYS A 475 18.24 34.90 -15.70
C CYS A 475 17.28 34.72 -16.90
N SER A 476 17.48 33.68 -17.72
CA SER A 476 16.58 33.34 -18.83
C SER A 476 15.34 32.58 -18.34
N LEU A 477 14.42 32.30 -19.27
CA LEU A 477 13.21 31.52 -19.00
C LEU A 477 13.56 30.03 -18.94
N HIS A 478 13.16 29.35 -17.87
CA HIS A 478 13.52 27.96 -17.63
C HIS A 478 12.31 27.03 -17.62
N ASP A 479 12.32 26.05 -18.52
CA ASP A 479 11.25 25.05 -18.66
C ASP A 479 11.04 24.21 -17.41
N CYS A 480 12.11 23.87 -16.69
CA CYS A 480 12.00 23.09 -15.47
C CYS A 480 11.29 23.84 -14.34
N VAL A 481 11.47 25.16 -14.25
CA VAL A 481 10.77 26.02 -13.28
C VAL A 481 9.31 26.21 -13.69
N LEU A 482 9.05 26.35 -14.99
CA LEU A 482 7.68 26.38 -15.53
C LEU A 482 6.93 25.09 -15.21
N ALA A 483 7.59 23.93 -15.35
CA ALA A 483 7.01 22.64 -15.00
C ALA A 483 6.74 22.51 -13.50
N ASN A 484 7.64 22.99 -12.62
CA ASN A 484 7.40 23.04 -11.18
C ASN A 484 6.14 23.86 -10.84
N TRP A 485 6.01 25.05 -11.44
CA TRP A 485 4.81 25.89 -11.29
C TRP A 485 3.54 25.18 -11.79
N ALA A 486 3.59 24.57 -12.98
CA ALA A 486 2.46 23.87 -13.58
C ALA A 486 2.06 22.57 -12.87
N ALA A 487 2.92 22.03 -11.99
CA ALA A 487 2.67 20.77 -11.32
C ALA A 487 1.58 20.86 -10.24
N ASP A 488 1.31 22.06 -9.72
CA ASP A 488 0.28 22.28 -8.69
C ASP A 488 -0.86 23.19 -9.22
N PRO A 489 -2.06 22.64 -9.47
CA PRO A 489 -3.18 23.40 -10.01
C PRO A 489 -3.72 24.48 -9.05
N ALA A 490 -3.32 24.47 -7.78
CA ALA A 490 -3.74 25.47 -6.80
C ALA A 490 -2.87 26.75 -6.81
N LEU A 491 -1.77 26.77 -7.56
CA LEU A 491 -0.97 27.99 -7.73
C LEU A 491 -1.67 29.01 -8.65
N PRO A 492 -1.47 30.32 -8.41
CA PRO A 492 -1.90 31.35 -9.36
C PRO A 492 -1.35 31.05 -10.76
N GLN A 493 -2.13 31.31 -11.82
CA GLN A 493 -1.72 31.08 -13.23
C GLN A 493 -1.33 29.62 -13.58
N ALA A 494 -1.54 28.63 -12.71
CA ALA A 494 -1.16 27.24 -12.97
C ALA A 494 -1.75 26.66 -14.27
N ALA A 495 -2.99 27.02 -14.60
CA ALA A 495 -3.62 26.62 -15.86
C ALA A 495 -2.91 27.22 -17.10
N GLN A 496 -2.48 28.48 -17.01
CA GLN A 496 -1.71 29.14 -18.07
C GLN A 496 -0.31 28.53 -18.19
N ALA A 497 0.36 28.26 -17.06
CA ALA A 497 1.64 27.57 -17.01
C ALA A 497 1.56 26.18 -17.64
N LEU A 498 0.53 25.40 -17.30
CA LEU A 498 0.30 24.08 -17.88
C LEU A 498 0.04 24.16 -19.40
N GLN A 499 -0.70 25.16 -19.86
CA GLN A 499 -0.94 25.35 -21.29
C GLN A 499 0.36 25.71 -22.03
N GLN A 500 1.14 26.65 -21.51
CA GLN A 500 2.43 27.02 -22.09
C GLN A 500 3.40 25.83 -22.12
N LEU A 501 3.47 25.05 -21.04
CA LEU A 501 4.25 23.82 -20.97
C LEU A 501 3.82 22.84 -22.07
N ARG A 502 2.51 22.61 -22.23
CA ARG A 502 1.98 21.75 -23.30
C ARG A 502 2.35 22.24 -24.69
N ASP A 503 2.28 23.54 -24.95
CA ASP A 503 2.65 24.14 -26.24
C ASP A 503 4.15 23.92 -26.54
N ARG A 504 5.02 24.06 -25.54
CA ARG A 504 6.47 23.79 -25.68
C ARG A 504 6.75 22.32 -25.94
N LEU A 505 6.10 21.43 -25.19
CA LEU A 505 6.22 19.98 -25.35
C LEU A 505 5.75 19.52 -26.73
N GLN A 506 4.63 20.03 -27.23
CA GLN A 506 4.12 19.71 -28.58
C GLN A 506 5.05 20.19 -29.68
N ARG A 507 5.73 21.33 -29.47
CA ARG A 507 6.72 21.88 -30.41
C ARG A 507 8.11 21.28 -30.25
N GLN A 508 8.30 20.31 -29.36
CA GLN A 508 9.60 19.72 -29.02
C GLN A 508 10.65 20.78 -28.60
N LYS A 509 10.20 21.82 -27.89
CA LYS A 509 11.04 22.94 -27.42
C LYS A 509 11.32 22.89 -25.92
N PHE A 510 10.82 21.87 -25.21
CA PHE A 510 11.09 21.70 -23.79
C PHE A 510 12.52 21.22 -23.58
N GLY A 511 13.26 21.85 -22.68
CA GLY A 511 14.55 21.35 -22.19
C GLY A 511 14.83 21.79 -20.78
N ALA A 512 15.06 20.85 -19.86
CA ALA A 512 15.38 21.17 -18.49
C ALA A 512 16.76 21.87 -18.38
N TYR A 513 16.78 23.02 -17.72
CA TYR A 513 17.99 23.83 -17.59
C TYR A 513 18.93 23.31 -16.49
N TRP A 514 18.40 23.11 -15.28
CA TRP A 514 19.15 22.65 -14.10
C TRP A 514 19.26 21.12 -13.97
N TRP A 515 18.59 20.38 -14.85
CA TRP A 515 18.54 18.92 -14.82
C TRP A 515 19.01 18.33 -16.14
N PRO A 516 19.79 17.25 -16.10
CA PRO A 516 20.33 16.61 -17.31
C PRO A 516 19.32 15.77 -18.08
N LEU A 517 18.16 15.48 -17.48
CA LEU A 517 17.11 14.64 -18.03
C LEU A 517 15.75 15.27 -17.74
N ASP A 518 14.95 15.45 -18.79
CA ASP A 518 13.62 16.05 -18.72
C ASP A 518 12.65 15.18 -17.92
N ALA A 519 12.81 13.85 -17.99
CA ALA A 519 11.98 12.89 -17.29
C ALA A 519 11.96 13.11 -15.77
N LEU A 520 13.06 13.60 -15.17
CA LEU A 520 13.11 13.88 -13.73
C LEU A 520 12.08 14.94 -13.35
N VAL A 521 12.07 16.06 -14.07
CA VAL A 521 11.15 17.17 -13.79
C VAL A 521 9.72 16.83 -14.23
N LEU A 522 9.56 16.22 -15.40
CA LEU A 522 8.23 15.88 -15.93
C LEU A 522 7.54 14.75 -15.14
N SER A 523 8.29 13.94 -14.37
CA SER A 523 7.71 12.97 -13.43
C SER A 523 6.93 13.61 -12.26
N LEU A 524 7.16 14.90 -11.99
CA LEU A 524 6.42 15.69 -11.00
C LEU A 524 5.02 16.10 -11.48
N MET A 525 4.81 16.11 -12.79
CA MET A 525 3.55 16.54 -13.37
C MET A 525 2.42 15.56 -13.00
N PRO A 526 1.17 16.04 -12.78
CA PRO A 526 0.03 15.19 -12.50
C PRO A 526 -0.15 14.12 -13.58
N ARG A 527 -0.55 12.91 -13.17
CA ARG A 527 -0.76 11.79 -14.10
C ARG A 527 -1.78 12.18 -15.18
N GLY A 528 -1.47 11.86 -16.44
CA GLY A 528 -2.34 12.15 -17.57
C GLY A 528 -2.27 13.59 -18.08
N SER A 529 -1.44 14.44 -17.48
CA SER A 529 -1.22 15.81 -17.96
C SER A 529 -0.31 15.89 -19.19
N LEU A 530 0.50 14.85 -19.44
CA LEU A 530 1.50 14.78 -20.51
C LEU A 530 1.02 13.95 -21.72
N PRO A 531 1.22 14.43 -22.96
CA PRO A 531 0.96 13.65 -24.17
C PRO A 531 1.83 12.40 -24.26
N ARG A 532 1.33 11.35 -24.91
CA ARG A 532 2.06 10.08 -24.99
C ARG A 532 3.42 10.17 -25.69
N GLY A 533 3.51 10.94 -26.77
CA GLY A 533 4.78 11.13 -27.49
C GLY A 533 5.85 11.82 -26.65
N VAL A 534 5.46 12.67 -25.68
CA VAL A 534 6.39 13.28 -24.72
C VAL A 534 6.94 12.22 -23.77
N ILE A 535 6.08 11.34 -23.26
CA ILE A 535 6.49 10.23 -22.39
C ILE A 535 7.52 9.37 -23.11
N GLU A 536 7.24 8.99 -24.36
CA GLU A 536 8.15 8.17 -25.18
C GLU A 536 9.48 8.88 -25.50
N ALA A 537 9.45 10.19 -25.76
CA ALA A 537 10.68 10.97 -25.94
C ALA A 537 11.55 10.96 -24.68
N CYS A 538 10.94 11.20 -23.51
CA CYS A 538 11.66 11.16 -22.23
C CYS A 538 12.21 9.76 -21.90
N LEU A 539 11.47 8.69 -22.20
CA LEU A 539 11.92 7.31 -21.95
C LEU A 539 13.11 6.89 -22.83
N ASN A 540 13.28 7.55 -23.97
CA ASN A 540 14.37 7.32 -24.93
C ASN A 540 15.46 8.40 -24.85
N GLN A 541 15.35 9.34 -23.92
CA GLN A 541 16.33 10.41 -23.74
C GLN A 541 17.67 9.82 -23.30
N SER A 542 18.74 10.34 -23.88
CA SER A 542 20.11 10.10 -23.44
C SER A 542 20.69 11.39 -22.88
N LEU A 543 21.70 11.27 -22.02
CA LEU A 543 22.48 12.43 -21.58
C LEU A 543 23.16 13.08 -22.78
N SER A 544 23.37 14.40 -22.73
CA SER A 544 24.18 15.08 -23.75
C SER A 544 25.59 14.46 -23.80
N PRO A 545 26.25 14.42 -24.98
CA PRO A 545 27.57 13.80 -25.10
C PRO A 545 28.61 14.35 -24.13
N ALA A 546 28.57 15.66 -23.86
CA ALA A 546 29.51 16.31 -22.95
C ALA A 546 29.27 15.93 -21.48
N VAL A 547 28.01 15.85 -21.05
CA VAL A 547 27.63 15.36 -19.71
C VAL A 547 28.00 13.88 -19.55
N ALA A 548 27.71 13.06 -20.56
CA ALA A 548 28.02 11.64 -20.55
C ALA A 548 29.53 11.32 -20.54
N ALA A 549 30.37 12.24 -21.05
CA ALA A 549 31.82 12.07 -21.12
C ALA A 549 32.52 12.25 -19.77
N VAL A 550 31.95 13.07 -18.87
CA VAL A 550 32.57 13.39 -17.58
C VAL A 550 31.98 12.61 -16.41
N MET A 551 30.74 12.13 -16.56
CA MET A 551 30.04 11.37 -15.53
C MET A 551 30.53 9.92 -15.46
N PRO A 552 30.83 9.39 -14.26
CA PRO A 552 31.16 7.98 -14.08
C PRO A 552 30.08 7.07 -14.66
N GLU A 553 30.50 5.98 -15.31
CA GLU A 553 29.59 5.07 -16.01
C GLU A 553 28.49 4.50 -15.10
N ALA A 554 28.85 4.12 -13.87
CA ALA A 554 27.90 3.61 -12.89
C ALA A 554 26.82 4.65 -12.53
N GLU A 555 27.21 5.91 -12.33
CA GLU A 555 26.24 6.97 -11.99
C GLU A 555 25.38 7.35 -13.20
N ARG A 556 25.95 7.33 -14.41
CA ARG A 556 25.21 7.49 -15.65
C ARG A 556 24.13 6.43 -15.82
N GLU A 557 24.45 5.16 -15.57
CA GLU A 557 23.46 4.09 -15.65
C GLU A 557 22.36 4.28 -14.61
N ARG A 558 22.75 4.58 -13.35
CA ARG A 558 21.81 4.78 -12.24
C ARG A 558 20.83 5.93 -12.50
N VAL A 559 21.31 7.10 -12.93
CA VAL A 559 20.44 8.26 -13.17
C VAL A 559 19.47 8.05 -14.33
N LEU A 560 19.93 7.42 -15.43
CA LEU A 560 19.07 7.08 -16.58
C LEU A 560 17.98 6.09 -16.18
N ARG A 561 18.34 5.03 -15.46
CA ARG A 561 17.39 4.01 -15.00
C ARG A 561 16.41 4.58 -13.98
N PHE A 562 16.88 5.39 -13.04
CA PHE A 562 16.04 6.05 -12.04
C PHE A 562 15.01 6.98 -12.69
N SER A 563 15.48 7.86 -13.58
CA SER A 563 14.64 8.80 -14.34
C SER A 563 13.58 8.08 -15.17
N ARG A 564 13.99 7.03 -15.91
CA ARG A 564 13.06 6.15 -16.64
C ARG A 564 12.01 5.55 -15.71
N ALA A 565 12.42 5.02 -14.57
CA ALA A 565 11.51 4.36 -13.64
C ALA A 565 10.48 5.34 -13.06
N LEU A 566 10.89 6.55 -12.63
CA LEU A 566 9.96 7.58 -12.16
C LEU A 566 8.93 7.95 -13.22
N MET A 567 9.38 8.12 -14.47
CA MET A 567 8.52 8.45 -15.60
C MET A 567 7.50 7.34 -15.89
N LEU A 568 7.94 6.08 -15.92
CA LEU A 568 7.09 4.91 -16.10
C LEU A 568 6.08 4.76 -14.97
N LEU A 569 6.50 4.95 -13.72
CA LEU A 569 5.62 4.84 -12.55
C LEU A 569 4.54 5.91 -12.56
N ARG A 570 4.90 7.17 -12.84
CA ARG A 570 3.94 8.27 -12.85
C ARG A 570 3.00 8.23 -14.05
N HIS A 571 3.54 8.09 -15.26
CA HIS A 571 2.82 8.35 -16.50
C HIS A 571 2.60 7.11 -17.37
N GLY A 572 3.21 5.98 -17.02
CA GLY A 572 3.08 4.73 -17.77
C GLY A 572 1.69 4.09 -17.71
N LYS A 573 1.45 3.23 -18.69
CA LYS A 573 0.38 2.22 -18.68
C LYS A 573 0.68 1.16 -17.62
N ALA A 574 -0.29 0.30 -17.31
CA ALA A 574 -0.12 -0.69 -16.24
C ALA A 574 1.11 -1.60 -16.41
N GLU A 575 1.43 -2.04 -17.63
CA GLU A 575 2.61 -2.88 -17.92
C GLU A 575 3.92 -2.09 -17.79
N GLU A 576 3.93 -0.85 -18.25
CA GLU A 576 5.05 0.08 -18.10
C GLU A 576 5.31 0.44 -16.63
N GLN A 577 4.25 0.59 -15.83
CA GLN A 577 4.38 0.79 -14.39
C GLN A 577 5.04 -0.43 -13.73
N GLN A 578 4.70 -1.65 -14.16
CA GLN A 578 5.37 -2.87 -13.68
C GLN A 578 6.85 -2.89 -14.08
N GLU A 579 7.18 -2.46 -15.30
CA GLU A 579 8.58 -2.27 -15.72
C GLU A 579 9.28 -1.24 -14.82
N GLY A 580 8.68 -0.08 -14.59
CA GLY A 580 9.21 0.95 -13.71
C GLY A 580 9.45 0.45 -12.28
N HIS A 581 8.53 -0.35 -11.74
CA HIS A 581 8.71 -1.02 -10.45
C HIS A 581 9.90 -1.97 -10.47
N ALA A 582 10.02 -2.84 -11.47
CA ALA A 582 11.14 -3.77 -11.59
C ALA A 582 12.48 -3.05 -11.74
N VAL A 583 12.52 -1.92 -12.45
CA VAL A 583 13.72 -1.08 -12.57
C VAL A 583 14.11 -0.51 -11.21
N LEU A 584 13.15 0.03 -10.43
CA LEU A 584 13.44 0.52 -9.08
C LEU A 584 13.86 -0.61 -8.12
N GLU A 585 13.23 -1.78 -8.18
CA GLU A 585 13.60 -2.94 -7.35
C GLU A 585 15.04 -3.40 -7.59
N ALA A 586 15.50 -3.32 -8.85
CA ALA A 586 16.87 -3.65 -9.20
C ALA A 586 17.88 -2.54 -8.84
N LEU A 587 17.41 -1.30 -8.67
CA LEU A 587 18.25 -0.12 -8.44
C LEU A 587 18.35 0.27 -6.97
N ILE A 588 17.29 0.03 -6.19
CA ILE A 588 17.13 0.43 -4.80
C ILE A 588 16.89 -0.82 -3.94
N ASP A 589 17.98 -1.39 -3.44
CA ASP A 589 17.95 -2.56 -2.54
C ASP A 589 18.20 -2.19 -1.07
N SER A 590 18.56 -0.93 -0.81
CA SER A 590 18.95 -0.39 0.49
C SER A 590 18.65 1.12 0.57
N PRO A 591 18.50 1.71 1.77
CA PRO A 591 18.36 3.15 1.94
C PRO A 591 19.55 3.95 1.38
N GLU A 592 20.76 3.40 1.41
CA GLU A 592 21.98 4.03 0.91
C GLU A 592 22.00 4.13 -0.62
N ALA A 593 21.22 3.29 -1.32
CA ALA A 593 21.12 3.30 -2.78
C ALA A 593 20.50 4.59 -3.35
N PHE A 594 19.94 5.47 -2.52
CA PHE A 594 19.48 6.79 -2.93
C PHE A 594 20.62 7.82 -3.08
N ARG A 595 21.79 7.58 -2.48
CA ARG A 595 22.91 8.53 -2.56
C ARG A 595 23.45 8.64 -3.99
N ASN A 596 23.72 9.86 -4.41
CA ASN A 596 24.23 10.27 -5.72
C ASN A 596 23.33 9.90 -6.92
N ILE A 597 22.11 9.39 -6.70
CA ILE A 597 21.25 8.93 -7.79
C ILE A 597 20.63 10.08 -8.59
N LEU A 598 20.38 11.20 -7.91
CA LEU A 598 20.01 12.48 -8.51
C LEU A 598 21.26 13.32 -8.70
N MET A 599 21.22 14.16 -9.72
CA MET A 599 22.30 15.10 -10.00
C MET A 599 21.72 16.32 -10.71
N MET A 600 22.17 17.48 -10.26
CA MET A 600 21.94 18.77 -10.90
C MET A 600 23.08 19.06 -11.86
N GLN A 601 22.77 19.72 -12.97
CA GLN A 601 23.79 20.37 -13.80
C GLN A 601 23.77 21.86 -13.49
N LEU A 602 24.94 22.46 -13.30
CA LEU A 602 25.14 23.88 -13.05
C LEU A 602 25.82 24.49 -14.29
N PRO A 603 25.06 24.95 -15.30
CA PRO A 603 25.64 25.52 -16.50
C PRO A 603 26.45 26.78 -16.18
N GLU A 604 27.39 27.14 -17.05
CA GLU A 604 28.02 28.46 -16.97
C GLU A 604 26.94 29.57 -17.02
N PRO A 605 27.09 30.68 -16.28
CA PRO A 605 26.02 31.67 -16.15
C PRO A 605 25.55 32.30 -17.46
N GLU A 606 26.42 32.38 -18.45
CA GLU A 606 26.14 32.89 -19.80
C GLU A 606 25.50 31.84 -20.73
N CYS A 607 25.46 30.57 -20.33
CA CYS A 607 24.94 29.48 -21.14
C CYS A 607 23.41 29.49 -21.13
N THR A 608 22.77 29.75 -22.26
CA THR A 608 21.30 29.74 -22.38
C THR A 608 20.73 28.36 -22.74
N ASP A 609 21.55 27.47 -23.30
CA ASP A 609 21.19 26.07 -23.60
C ASP A 609 22.29 25.12 -23.08
N PRO A 610 22.07 24.47 -21.93
CA PRO A 610 23.06 23.58 -21.30
C PRO A 610 23.48 22.40 -22.16
N THR A 611 22.67 22.01 -23.16
CA THR A 611 23.01 20.90 -24.06
C THR A 611 24.16 21.26 -25.02
N THR A 612 24.40 22.56 -25.21
CA THR A 612 25.48 23.08 -26.06
C THR A 612 26.81 23.26 -25.31
N GLN A 613 26.79 23.24 -23.97
CA GLN A 613 28.00 23.36 -23.15
C GLN A 613 28.86 22.08 -23.26
N THR A 614 30.11 22.25 -23.65
CA THR A 614 31.05 21.14 -23.89
C THR A 614 31.98 20.89 -22.70
N ALA A 615 32.25 21.91 -21.89
CA ALA A 615 33.13 21.82 -20.74
C ALA A 615 32.31 21.59 -19.46
N TRP A 616 32.20 20.32 -19.04
CA TRP A 616 31.60 19.93 -17.77
C TRP A 616 32.67 19.37 -16.83
N ARG A 617 32.43 19.48 -15.52
CA ARG A 617 33.23 18.80 -14.48
C ARG A 617 32.31 17.95 -13.60
N TRP A 618 32.71 16.71 -13.33
CA TRP A 618 31.95 15.84 -12.43
C TRP A 618 32.22 16.19 -10.96
N ASN A 619 31.17 16.12 -10.14
CA ASN A 619 31.21 16.29 -8.70
C ASN A 619 31.83 17.62 -8.25
N GLY A 620 31.45 18.71 -8.93
CA GLY A 620 31.88 20.05 -8.60
C GLY A 620 30.75 20.88 -7.95
N PRO A 621 31.07 21.78 -7.01
CA PRO A 621 30.05 22.52 -6.24
C PRO A 621 29.63 23.86 -6.87
N MET A 622 30.12 24.21 -8.06
CA MET A 622 29.96 25.54 -8.68
C MET A 622 29.48 25.42 -10.14
N GLU A 623 29.32 26.56 -10.82
CA GLU A 623 29.05 26.60 -12.25
C GLU A 623 30.07 25.79 -13.08
N GLY A 624 29.64 25.32 -14.25
CA GLY A 624 30.40 24.41 -15.10
C GLY A 624 30.43 22.95 -14.61
N CYS A 625 29.71 22.61 -13.54
CA CYS A 625 29.81 21.31 -12.89
C CYS A 625 28.50 20.51 -12.88
N LEU A 626 28.64 19.19 -12.71
CA LEU A 626 27.57 18.27 -12.36
C LEU A 626 27.66 17.98 -10.87
N ALA A 627 26.57 18.22 -10.14
CA ALA A 627 26.50 18.12 -8.70
C ALA A 627 25.57 16.96 -8.29
N PRO A 628 26.11 15.77 -7.93
CA PRO A 628 25.30 14.69 -7.39
C PRO A 628 24.72 15.05 -6.01
N ASP A 629 23.57 14.47 -5.66
CA ASP A 629 22.99 14.60 -4.32
C ASP A 629 23.56 13.53 -3.36
N PRO A 630 24.49 13.88 -2.45
CA PRO A 630 25.15 12.89 -1.61
C PRO A 630 24.23 12.26 -0.56
N LEU A 631 23.08 12.86 -0.27
CA LEU A 631 22.17 12.41 0.79
C LEU A 631 20.97 11.63 0.24
N GLY A 632 20.45 12.01 -0.93
CA GLY A 632 19.42 11.25 -1.63
C GLY A 632 18.01 11.39 -1.08
N TYR A 633 17.75 12.32 -0.15
CA TYR A 633 16.42 12.49 0.43
C TYR A 633 15.38 12.96 -0.60
N LEU A 634 15.76 13.84 -1.53
CA LEU A 634 14.86 14.25 -2.61
C LEU A 634 14.52 13.06 -3.51
N ALA A 635 15.49 12.19 -3.81
CA ALA A 635 15.27 10.98 -4.59
C ALA A 635 14.30 10.02 -3.89
N ALA A 636 14.47 9.82 -2.58
CA ALA A 636 13.56 9.02 -1.77
C ALA A 636 12.15 9.61 -1.74
N ALA A 637 12.01 10.94 -1.58
CA ALA A 637 10.74 11.64 -1.63
C ALA A 637 10.04 11.50 -3.01
N LEU A 638 10.79 11.59 -4.10
CA LEU A 638 10.28 11.34 -5.46
C LEU A 638 9.71 9.92 -5.58
N VAL A 639 10.45 8.89 -5.12
CA VAL A 639 9.97 7.50 -5.14
C VAL A 639 8.67 7.35 -4.37
N VAL A 640 8.58 7.89 -3.16
CA VAL A 640 7.34 7.85 -2.36
C VAL A 640 6.19 8.57 -3.09
N SER A 641 6.46 9.74 -3.67
CA SER A 641 5.43 10.55 -4.33
C SER A 641 4.84 9.87 -5.58
N VAL A 642 5.64 9.10 -6.34
CA VAL A 642 5.15 8.43 -7.56
C VAL A 642 4.35 7.15 -7.27
N GLN A 643 4.41 6.64 -6.02
CA GLN A 643 3.56 5.53 -5.56
C GLN A 643 2.13 5.98 -5.23
N GLU A 644 1.91 7.28 -5.05
CA GLU A 644 0.57 7.81 -4.90
C GLU A 644 -0.15 7.74 -6.24
N ARG A 645 -1.16 6.85 -6.33
CA ARG A 645 -2.08 6.85 -7.45
C ARG A 645 -2.92 8.10 -7.32
N SER A 646 -2.75 9.04 -8.25
CA SER A 646 -3.56 10.25 -8.43
C SER A 646 -5.01 10.00 -7.99
N ARG A 647 -5.47 10.77 -7.00
CA ARG A 647 -6.81 10.68 -6.42
C ARG A 647 -7.90 10.82 -7.47
#